data_AF-A0A8H3QEG8-F1
#
_entry.id   AF-A0A8H3QEG8-F1
#
_cell.length_a   1.000
_cell.length_b   1.000
_cell.length_c   1.000
_cell.angle_alpha   90.00
_cell.angle_beta   90.00
_cell.angle_gamma   90.00
#
_symmetry.space_group_name_H-M   'P 1'
#
loop_
_entity.id
_entity.type
_entity.pdbx_description
1 polymer ?
#
loop_
_entity_poly.entity_id
_entity_poly.type
_entity_poly.pdbx_seq_one_letter_code
_entity_poly.pdbx_strand_id
1 'polypeptide(L)'
;MRLHMIFFETSFKTVEPNRGQNKQKIKSISQKCSRKKTLLENTHSLIRKEVLTNESTFASNLKILTETLYNKQCRESASLELNPTQFQLMIEEANPKLKGFFPSMINAIIPKERSAHNKQEAKKSVVAICYMIAGLRNKFVNQFKIEVGLYLAASDTTWEAIDMLSSLGYSAYAKTVADFQKKIQKNHITKVENYFSEKGDFLHIYNVDDYHNIHEIQRPNSVSTSTAKHFATCVTKLVVDCSAVPLTFNGISIHNPNNIEAPRICWYLLNKYGGIFDITYTERQSLWNHDNNVFDTIELLTVHSYDDAIAERKEERSMNGLQLVGFKEQHLHSMQDYLNALQMILDINGKTKHLENRVVPIVANWPGQLFIRKALTHFYASRASGSQSTISQEIESFVPMLGPLHLSLNSREHVMIIYHSFFEQMFHFVFGKNKKLAKKPKPWRINLLLELARSGWIKIKNEVMQKFGSTCKDVEYRTVIDLLDNLIPATLDDNHHPFADAIKKYLPCFNDYYVENIHSRIRANTSPNATAENIIKQAYVIADHDPIFKDTYRKTHHYPYSLPMLNFLSDKTSLFLLNYFCKIFHNQNKCIPIYNNKKRKILKGYKLASLEKEIGLRHLPTAYSTSRPPQLGLCDNCGLQIGVVLACGHGYHPVCYSRRCIYCENFYKNGIFENVNSFLKRMEKGADLLTNDDLDDDNEEEEEESDETISEQADVSAMLAAAISDINYW
;
A
#
# COMPACT_ATOMS: atom_id res chain seq x y z
N MET A 1 1.59 14.16 35.71
CA MET A 1 1.62 14.23 37.19
C MET A 1 2.52 15.33 37.76
N ARG A 2 3.80 15.51 37.39
CA ARG A 2 4.64 16.60 37.95
C ARG A 2 4.21 18.04 37.58
N LEU A 3 3.57 18.25 36.43
CA LEU A 3 3.00 19.56 36.04
C LEU A 3 1.64 19.88 36.70
N HIS A 4 0.88 18.85 37.09
CA HIS A 4 -0.41 19.04 37.77
C HIS A 4 -0.24 19.58 39.20
N MET A 5 0.92 19.31 39.82
CA MET A 5 1.28 19.87 41.14
C MET A 5 1.67 21.35 41.07
N ILE A 6 2.29 21.81 39.99
CA ILE A 6 2.76 23.21 39.88
C ILE A 6 1.60 24.17 39.56
N PHE A 7 0.59 23.71 38.81
CA PHE A 7 -0.56 24.54 38.43
C PHE A 7 -1.67 24.66 39.50
N PHE A 8 -1.79 23.70 40.44
CA PHE A 8 -2.84 23.73 41.46
C PHE A 8 -2.51 24.63 42.67
N GLU A 9 -1.24 24.96 42.93
CA GLU A 9 -0.86 25.83 44.05
C GLU A 9 -1.10 27.33 43.78
N THR A 10 -1.37 27.74 42.53
CA THR A 10 -1.53 29.16 42.16
C THR A 10 -2.96 29.70 42.24
N SER A 11 -3.98 28.87 42.50
CA SER A 11 -5.38 29.28 42.27
C SER A 11 -6.28 29.39 43.51
N PHE A 12 -5.84 29.06 44.73
CA PHE A 12 -6.67 29.21 45.93
C PHE A 12 -5.86 29.60 47.17
N LYS A 13 -5.88 30.90 47.52
CA LYS A 13 -5.74 31.38 48.91
C LYS A 13 -6.62 32.61 49.12
N THR A 14 -7.86 32.38 49.55
CA THR A 14 -8.64 33.37 50.31
C THR A 14 -8.25 33.25 51.79
N VAL A 15 -7.94 34.40 52.38
CA VAL A 15 -7.57 34.61 53.79
C VAL A 15 -8.85 34.74 54.62
N GLU A 16 -8.89 34.17 55.83
CA GLU A 16 -9.20 34.87 57.09
C GLU A 16 -9.09 33.95 58.34
N PRO A 17 -8.95 34.51 59.56
CA PRO A 17 -7.97 34.05 60.55
C PRO A 17 -8.60 33.43 61.81
N ASN A 18 -7.77 32.81 62.66
CA ASN A 18 -8.14 32.75 64.09
C ASN A 18 -6.96 32.80 65.07
N ARG A 19 -7.23 33.50 66.16
CA ARG A 19 -6.37 33.93 67.27
C ARG A 19 -6.02 32.77 68.22
N GLY A 20 -4.91 32.91 68.96
CA GLY A 20 -4.88 32.48 70.37
C GLY A 20 -3.62 31.79 70.91
N GLN A 21 -2.74 32.62 71.50
CA GLN A 21 -1.97 32.43 72.75
C GLN A 21 -1.01 31.22 72.92
N ASN A 22 0.31 31.39 72.99
CA ASN A 22 1.18 31.92 74.08
C ASN A 22 1.69 30.83 75.06
N LYS A 23 3.01 30.53 75.06
CA LYS A 23 3.97 30.77 76.17
C LYS A 23 5.22 29.87 76.17
N GLN A 24 6.37 30.55 76.34
CA GLN A 24 7.64 30.16 76.99
C GLN A 24 8.47 29.07 76.28
N LYS A 25 9.79 29.17 76.07
CA LYS A 25 10.87 29.71 76.92
C LYS A 25 12.11 29.94 76.02
N ILE A 26 12.72 31.13 76.05
CA ILE A 26 14.06 31.40 75.46
C ILE A 26 15.00 31.79 76.61
N LYS A 27 16.18 31.17 76.62
CA LYS A 27 17.51 31.69 77.06
C LYS A 27 18.44 30.48 76.92
N SER A 28 19.43 30.42 76.05
CA SER A 28 20.51 31.38 75.79
C SER A 28 21.24 30.97 74.49
N ILE A 29 21.95 31.92 73.87
CA ILE A 29 22.97 31.87 72.78
C ILE A 29 22.76 33.13 71.92
N SER A 30 22.88 34.29 72.56
CA SER A 30 22.97 35.59 71.90
C SER A 30 24.44 35.94 71.71
N GLN A 31 24.98 35.70 70.51
CA GLN A 31 26.00 36.55 69.83
C GLN A 31 26.76 35.86 68.68
N LYS A 32 26.54 34.56 68.41
CA LYS A 32 27.01 33.92 67.15
C LYS A 32 25.93 33.75 66.08
N CYS A 33 24.66 34.00 66.41
CA CYS A 33 23.53 33.84 65.50
C CYS A 33 23.30 35.08 64.59
N SER A 34 23.76 36.27 64.97
CA SER A 34 23.41 37.49 64.23
C SER A 34 24.18 37.68 62.91
N ARG A 35 25.35 37.06 62.70
CA ARG A 35 26.06 37.12 61.40
C ARG A 35 25.67 35.99 60.44
N LYS A 36 25.35 34.80 60.96
CA LYS A 36 24.85 33.67 60.14
C LYS A 36 23.40 33.87 59.70
N LYS A 37 22.56 34.51 60.52
CA LYS A 37 21.16 34.79 60.16
C LYS A 37 21.04 35.83 59.04
N THR A 38 21.87 36.89 59.05
CA THR A 38 21.90 37.88 57.97
C THR A 38 22.49 37.33 56.67
N LEU A 39 23.49 36.44 56.74
CA LEU A 39 24.03 35.77 55.55
C LEU A 39 23.00 34.80 54.94
N LEU A 40 22.27 34.04 55.77
CA LEU A 40 21.23 33.12 55.35
C LEU A 40 19.98 33.84 54.83
N GLU A 41 19.57 34.96 55.45
CA GLU A 41 18.48 35.83 54.98
C GLU A 41 18.86 36.57 53.68
N ASN A 42 20.12 36.97 53.51
CA ASN A 42 20.60 37.53 52.24
C ASN A 42 20.69 36.47 51.14
N THR A 43 21.11 35.24 51.45
CA THR A 43 21.15 34.14 50.48
C THR A 43 19.73 33.70 50.12
N HIS A 44 18.81 33.62 51.08
CA HIS A 44 17.39 33.38 50.81
C HIS A 44 16.72 34.53 50.06
N SER A 45 17.07 35.79 50.32
CA SER A 45 16.51 36.93 49.57
C SER A 45 17.08 37.04 48.16
N LEU A 46 18.35 36.66 47.96
CA LEU A 46 18.99 36.54 46.65
C LEU A 46 18.40 35.38 45.86
N ILE A 47 18.27 34.18 46.44
CA ILE A 47 17.60 33.02 45.82
C ILE A 47 16.14 33.37 45.53
N ARG A 48 15.43 34.04 46.44
CA ARG A 48 14.04 34.45 46.23
C ARG A 48 13.93 35.53 45.15
N LYS A 49 14.87 36.48 45.07
CA LYS A 49 14.97 37.46 43.97
C LYS A 49 15.28 36.76 42.65
N GLU A 50 16.20 35.81 42.63
CA GLU A 50 16.65 35.07 41.45
C GLU A 50 15.53 34.16 40.91
N VAL A 51 14.77 33.50 41.79
CA VAL A 51 13.55 32.76 41.49
C VAL A 51 12.44 33.70 40.99
N LEU A 52 12.19 34.83 41.66
CA LEU A 52 11.19 35.83 41.23
C LEU A 52 11.56 36.49 39.89
N THR A 53 12.86 36.75 39.63
CA THR A 53 13.33 37.28 38.35
C THR A 53 13.18 36.23 37.26
N ASN A 54 13.53 34.97 37.52
CA ASN A 54 13.39 33.87 36.57
C ASN A 54 11.91 33.58 36.24
N GLU A 55 11.01 33.61 37.23
CA GLU A 55 9.55 33.53 37.03
C GLU A 55 9.02 34.70 36.20
N SER A 56 9.50 35.92 36.45
CA SER A 56 9.09 37.10 35.68
C SER A 56 9.55 37.02 34.22
N THR A 57 10.77 36.51 33.95
CA THR A 57 11.26 36.27 32.59
C THR A 57 10.52 35.14 31.90
N PHE A 58 10.20 34.05 32.60
CA PHE A 58 9.45 32.93 32.02
C PHE A 58 8.02 33.34 31.64
N ALA A 59 7.30 34.00 32.54
CA ALA A 59 5.96 34.50 32.28
C ALA A 59 5.94 35.57 31.16
N SER A 60 6.98 36.41 31.09
CA SER A 60 7.19 37.36 30.00
C SER A 60 7.44 36.65 28.67
N ASN A 61 8.33 35.66 28.63
CA ASN A 61 8.60 34.86 27.42
C ASN A 61 7.37 34.10 26.94
N LEU A 62 6.56 33.55 27.85
CA LEU A 62 5.27 32.95 27.48
C LEU A 62 4.30 33.97 26.88
N LYS A 63 4.33 35.22 27.35
CA LYS A 63 3.46 36.29 26.81
C LYS A 63 3.89 36.63 25.38
N ILE A 64 5.19 36.82 25.20
CA ILE A 64 5.80 37.07 23.89
C ILE A 64 5.51 35.90 22.94
N LEU A 65 5.68 34.65 23.38
CA LEU A 65 5.35 33.46 22.59
C LEU A 65 3.88 33.45 22.16
N THR A 66 2.96 33.76 23.08
CA THR A 66 1.52 33.78 22.78
C THR A 66 1.18 34.84 21.74
N GLU A 67 1.78 36.04 21.85
CA GLU A 67 1.60 37.12 20.86
C GLU A 67 2.21 36.75 19.50
N THR A 68 3.41 36.15 19.49
CA THR A 68 4.06 35.66 18.27
C THR A 68 3.21 34.62 17.56
N LEU A 69 2.73 33.60 18.28
CA LEU A 69 1.88 32.55 17.69
C LEU A 69 0.53 33.09 17.23
N TYR A 70 -0.07 34.03 17.97
CA TYR A 70 -1.29 34.71 17.54
C TYR A 70 -1.08 35.49 16.23
N ASN A 71 0.00 36.25 16.11
CA ASN A 71 0.28 36.99 14.87
C ASN A 71 0.54 36.04 13.70
N LYS A 72 1.31 34.96 13.91
CA LYS A 72 1.55 33.93 12.89
C LYS A 72 0.25 33.29 12.42
N GLN A 73 -0.63 32.86 13.33
CA GLN A 73 -1.87 32.17 12.97
C GLN A 73 -2.94 33.11 12.42
N CYS A 74 -3.12 34.29 13.02
CA CYS A 74 -4.26 35.17 12.70
C CYS A 74 -3.94 36.31 11.71
N ARG A 75 -2.69 36.79 11.63
CA ARG A 75 -2.31 37.90 10.73
C ARG A 75 -1.59 37.41 9.48
N GLU A 76 -0.68 36.46 9.67
CA GLU A 76 0.11 35.90 8.57
C GLU A 76 -0.54 34.67 7.93
N SER A 77 -1.60 34.13 8.56
CA SER A 77 -2.27 32.89 8.13
C SER A 77 -1.30 31.71 7.95
N ALA A 78 -0.25 31.65 8.78
CA ALA A 78 0.75 30.61 8.73
C ALA A 78 0.16 29.24 9.10
N SER A 79 0.66 28.17 8.49
CA SER A 79 0.35 26.80 8.85
C SER A 79 0.90 26.43 10.23
N LEU A 80 0.36 25.37 10.83
CA LEU A 80 0.83 24.85 12.10
C LEU A 80 2.20 24.18 11.90
N GLU A 81 3.21 24.61 12.66
CA GLU A 81 4.57 24.06 12.60
C GLU A 81 4.86 23.18 13.81
N LEU A 82 4.99 21.87 13.61
CA LEU A 82 5.23 20.90 14.68
C LEU A 82 6.65 20.32 14.72
N ASN A 83 7.47 20.57 13.69
CA ASN A 83 8.87 20.17 13.69
C ASN A 83 9.64 21.02 14.72
N PRO A 84 10.32 20.41 15.71
CA PRO A 84 10.98 21.18 16.77
C PRO A 84 12.02 22.19 16.29
N THR A 85 12.76 21.86 15.22
CA THR A 85 13.80 22.74 14.69
C THR A 85 13.16 23.92 13.95
N GLN A 86 12.19 23.67 13.08
CA GLN A 86 11.50 24.72 12.34
C GLN A 86 10.64 25.60 13.26
N PHE A 87 9.99 25.00 14.26
CA PHE A 87 9.25 25.73 15.29
C PHE A 87 10.17 26.71 16.05
N GLN A 88 11.37 26.25 16.44
CA GLN A 88 12.34 27.13 17.10
C GLN A 88 12.73 28.30 16.19
N LEU A 89 13.10 28.03 14.94
CA LEU A 89 13.47 29.07 13.98
C LEU A 89 12.32 30.07 13.79
N MET A 90 11.10 29.58 13.56
CA MET A 90 9.90 30.38 13.37
C MET A 90 9.66 31.38 14.51
N ILE A 91 9.76 30.94 15.78
CA ILE A 91 9.49 31.82 16.92
C ILE A 91 10.64 32.80 17.18
N GLU A 92 11.89 32.40 16.94
CA GLU A 92 13.08 33.22 17.17
C GLU A 92 13.24 34.30 16.10
N GLU A 93 12.92 33.99 14.84
CA GLU A 93 12.90 34.96 13.74
C GLU A 93 11.77 35.98 13.90
N ALA A 94 10.58 35.52 14.28
CA ALA A 94 9.44 36.40 14.51
C ALA A 94 9.64 37.32 15.72
N ASN A 95 10.37 36.86 16.75
CA ASN A 95 10.75 37.69 17.88
C ASN A 95 12.10 37.26 18.48
N PRO A 96 13.18 38.04 18.25
CA PRO A 96 14.51 37.71 18.77
C PRO A 96 14.60 37.59 20.30
N LYS A 97 13.63 38.12 21.06
CA LYS A 97 13.56 37.96 22.52
C LYS A 97 13.26 36.52 22.95
N LEU A 98 12.72 35.69 22.05
CA LEU A 98 12.48 34.27 22.31
C LEU A 98 13.72 33.40 22.08
N LYS A 99 14.84 33.98 21.64
CA LYS A 99 16.08 33.24 21.40
C LYS A 99 16.55 32.52 22.66
N GLY A 100 16.70 31.19 22.56
CA GLY A 100 17.09 30.34 23.68
C GLY A 100 15.94 29.95 24.64
N PHE A 101 14.72 30.45 24.44
CA PHE A 101 13.56 30.06 25.25
C PHE A 101 13.16 28.60 25.02
N PHE A 102 13.04 28.18 23.76
CA PHE A 102 12.67 26.79 23.43
C PHE A 102 13.74 25.76 23.83
N PRO A 103 15.04 25.99 23.61
CA PRO A 103 16.10 25.17 24.21
C PRO A 103 16.01 25.07 25.75
N SER A 104 15.65 26.16 26.43
CA SER A 104 15.45 26.16 27.88
C SER A 104 14.27 25.27 28.30
N MET A 105 13.16 25.30 27.56
CA MET A 105 12.02 24.40 27.76
C MET A 105 12.41 22.93 27.57
N ILE A 106 13.16 22.62 26.51
CA ILE A 106 13.69 21.27 26.24
C ILE A 106 14.51 20.76 27.42
N ASN A 107 15.47 21.57 27.90
CA ASN A 107 16.35 21.21 29.00
C ASN A 107 15.62 21.03 30.34
N ALA A 108 14.50 21.73 30.54
CA ALA A 108 13.68 21.62 31.75
C ALA A 108 12.79 20.37 31.75
N ILE A 109 12.30 19.94 30.58
CA ILE A 109 11.29 18.86 30.46
C ILE A 109 11.93 17.51 30.16
N ILE A 110 13.02 17.46 29.38
CA ILE A 110 13.60 16.21 28.86
C ILE A 110 14.82 15.80 29.70
N PRO A 111 14.81 14.62 30.35
CA PRO A 111 15.97 14.10 31.08
C PRO A 111 17.18 13.84 30.19
N LYS A 112 18.39 14.04 30.73
CA LYS A 112 19.65 13.90 29.98
C LYS A 112 19.99 12.44 29.65
N GLU A 113 19.47 11.50 30.43
CA GLU A 113 19.77 10.07 30.37
C GLU A 113 19.00 9.35 29.24
N ARG A 114 18.07 10.02 28.56
CA ARG A 114 17.31 9.42 27.45
C ARG A 114 18.19 9.14 26.23
N SER A 115 17.89 8.04 25.53
CA SER A 115 18.46 7.72 24.20
C SER A 115 18.20 8.84 23.19
N ALA A 116 19.04 8.96 22.16
CA ALA A 116 18.90 9.99 21.12
C ALA A 116 17.50 10.00 20.46
N HIS A 117 16.97 8.83 20.09
CA HIS A 117 15.63 8.69 19.51
C HIS A 117 14.53 9.26 20.44
N ASN A 118 14.47 8.77 21.68
CA ASN A 118 13.51 9.25 22.69
C ASN A 118 13.66 10.74 23.04
N LYS A 119 14.85 11.33 22.89
CA LYS A 119 15.05 12.79 23.04
C LYS A 119 14.38 13.55 21.90
N GLN A 120 14.49 13.06 20.67
CA GLN A 120 13.88 13.71 19.51
C GLN A 120 12.36 13.66 19.57
N GLU A 121 11.77 12.51 19.92
CA GLU A 121 10.32 12.39 20.12
C GLU A 121 9.81 13.30 21.24
N ALA A 122 10.54 13.37 22.36
CA ALA A 122 10.16 14.24 23.46
C ALA A 122 10.21 15.73 23.12
N LYS A 123 11.05 16.17 22.16
CA LYS A 123 11.04 17.57 21.68
C LYS A 123 9.73 17.92 20.99
N LYS A 124 9.13 17.00 20.22
CA LYS A 124 7.80 17.22 19.60
C LYS A 124 6.75 17.50 20.68
N SER A 125 6.79 16.77 21.79
CA SER A 125 5.90 17.03 22.94
C SER A 125 6.10 18.41 23.56
N VAL A 126 7.33 18.95 23.55
CA VAL A 126 7.59 20.33 24.02
C VAL A 126 6.93 21.36 23.11
N VAL A 127 6.94 21.15 21.79
CA VAL A 127 6.21 22.01 20.83
C VAL A 127 4.70 22.00 21.13
N ALA A 128 4.11 20.82 21.32
CA ALA A 128 2.70 20.70 21.74
C ALA A 128 2.41 21.52 23.01
N ILE A 129 3.28 21.42 24.02
CA ILE A 129 3.14 22.17 25.27
C ILE A 129 3.16 23.68 25.02
N CYS A 130 4.06 24.17 24.16
CA CYS A 130 4.10 25.58 23.80
C CYS A 130 2.78 26.06 23.17
N TYR A 131 2.22 25.31 22.22
CA TYR A 131 0.92 25.64 21.61
C TYR A 131 -0.24 25.56 22.62
N MET A 132 -0.26 24.54 23.49
CA MET A 132 -1.30 24.40 24.52
C MET A 132 -1.28 25.58 25.51
N ILE A 133 -0.09 25.96 26.00
CA ILE A 133 0.03 27.11 26.91
C ILE A 133 -0.41 28.40 26.22
N ALA A 134 0.01 28.63 24.97
CA ALA A 134 -0.41 29.81 24.21
C ALA A 134 -1.92 29.83 23.98
N GLY A 135 -2.52 28.70 23.60
CA GLY A 135 -3.95 28.58 23.35
C GLY A 135 -4.82 28.63 24.61
N LEU A 136 -4.26 28.35 25.80
CA LEU A 136 -4.93 28.60 27.09
C LEU A 136 -4.92 30.09 27.45
N ARG A 137 -3.86 30.82 27.08
CA ARG A 137 -3.74 32.26 27.35
C ARG A 137 -4.46 33.13 26.32
N ASN A 138 -4.59 32.65 25.08
CA ASN A 138 -5.29 33.34 24.01
C ASN A 138 -6.15 32.36 23.20
N LYS A 139 -7.48 32.50 23.29
CA LYS A 139 -8.45 31.66 22.59
C LYS A 139 -8.34 31.67 21.07
N PHE A 140 -7.68 32.68 20.49
CA PHE A 140 -7.47 32.78 19.04
C PHE A 140 -6.24 32.01 18.56
N VAL A 141 -5.39 31.53 19.48
CA VAL A 141 -4.31 30.58 19.17
C VAL A 141 -4.87 29.16 19.28
N ASN A 142 -5.72 28.78 18.31
CA ASN A 142 -6.53 27.57 18.39
C ASN A 142 -6.18 26.50 17.35
N GLN A 143 -5.28 26.76 16.41
CA GLN A 143 -4.99 25.81 15.31
C GLN A 143 -4.58 24.42 15.82
N PHE A 144 -3.66 24.35 16.79
CA PHE A 144 -3.28 23.08 17.43
C PHE A 144 -4.47 22.37 18.10
N LYS A 145 -5.36 23.12 18.76
CA LYS A 145 -6.57 22.57 19.41
C LYS A 145 -7.58 22.06 18.38
N ILE A 146 -7.68 22.73 17.23
CA ILE A 146 -8.50 22.27 16.10
C ILE A 146 -7.95 20.95 15.56
N GLU A 147 -6.63 20.82 15.36
CA GLU A 147 -6.03 19.56 14.93
C GLU A 147 -6.29 18.40 15.90
N VAL A 148 -6.16 18.64 17.21
CA VAL A 148 -6.51 17.65 18.24
C VAL A 148 -7.99 17.28 18.13
N GLY A 149 -8.88 18.27 17.97
CA GLY A 149 -10.31 18.04 17.81
C GLY A 149 -10.68 17.26 16.53
N LEU A 150 -10.01 17.54 15.41
CA LEU A 150 -10.16 16.80 14.16
C LEU A 150 -9.74 15.35 14.32
N TYR A 151 -8.60 15.10 14.98
CA TYR A 151 -8.12 13.75 15.26
C TYR A 151 -9.08 12.96 16.15
N LEU A 152 -9.61 13.60 17.21
CA LEU A 152 -10.60 12.99 18.10
C LEU A 152 -11.90 12.66 17.35
N ALA A 153 -12.40 13.60 16.55
CA ALA A 153 -13.60 13.40 15.75
C ALA A 153 -13.43 12.26 14.73
N ALA A 154 -12.26 12.15 14.09
CA ALA A 154 -11.92 11.05 13.20
C ALA A 154 -11.75 9.70 13.90
N SER A 155 -11.47 9.71 15.21
CA SER A 155 -11.32 8.52 16.06
C SER A 155 -12.64 8.14 16.76
N ASP A 156 -13.80 8.53 16.21
CA ASP A 156 -15.13 8.27 16.76
C ASP A 156 -15.36 8.79 18.19
N THR A 157 -14.62 9.82 18.62
CA THR A 157 -14.84 10.44 19.92
C THR A 157 -16.18 11.20 19.91
N THR A 158 -17.02 10.99 20.93
CA THR A 158 -18.33 11.65 21.00
C THR A 158 -18.18 13.17 21.14
N TRP A 159 -19.20 13.93 20.73
CA TRP A 159 -19.18 15.39 20.85
C TRP A 159 -19.02 15.84 22.29
N GLU A 160 -19.64 15.14 23.25
CA GLU A 160 -19.51 15.40 24.68
C GLU A 160 -18.09 15.21 25.17
N ALA A 161 -17.40 14.16 24.69
CA ALA A 161 -16.01 13.91 25.04
C ALA A 161 -15.07 14.96 24.42
N ILE A 162 -15.30 15.38 23.18
CA ILE A 162 -14.57 16.48 22.55
C ILE A 162 -14.78 17.79 23.32
N ASP A 163 -16.02 18.10 23.70
CA ASP A 163 -16.37 19.31 24.46
C ASP A 163 -15.80 19.28 25.89
N MET A 164 -15.73 18.11 26.50
CA MET A 164 -15.03 17.92 27.78
C MET A 164 -13.54 18.21 27.64
N LEU A 165 -12.87 17.66 26.63
CA LEU A 165 -11.45 17.93 26.35
C LEU A 165 -11.19 19.38 25.97
N SER A 166 -12.15 20.03 25.29
CA SER A 166 -12.13 21.47 25.02
C SER A 166 -12.21 22.30 26.30
N SER A 167 -13.11 21.92 27.22
CA SER A 167 -13.29 22.56 28.52
C SER A 167 -12.05 22.41 29.41
N LEU A 168 -11.33 21.29 29.28
CA LEU A 168 -10.01 21.07 29.90
C LEU A 168 -8.87 21.83 29.20
N GLY A 169 -9.14 22.42 28.03
CA GLY A 169 -8.20 23.23 27.27
C GLY A 169 -7.28 22.45 26.32
N TYR A 170 -7.53 21.17 26.09
CA TYR A 170 -6.73 20.30 25.21
C TYR A 170 -7.21 20.28 23.76
N SER A 171 -8.51 20.46 23.52
CA SER A 171 -9.15 20.40 22.20
C SER A 171 -9.87 21.71 21.87
N ALA A 172 -10.32 21.85 20.62
CA ALA A 172 -11.37 22.79 20.24
C ALA A 172 -12.75 22.19 20.57
N TYR A 173 -13.77 23.05 20.69
CA TYR A 173 -15.16 22.63 20.83
C TYR A 173 -15.61 21.82 19.61
N ALA A 174 -16.46 20.82 19.81
CA ALA A 174 -16.97 19.95 18.75
C ALA A 174 -17.63 20.78 17.63
N LYS A 175 -18.37 21.83 18.00
CA LYS A 175 -18.94 22.79 17.04
C LYS A 175 -17.88 23.48 16.16
N THR A 176 -16.76 23.90 16.74
CA THR A 176 -15.66 24.53 16.00
C THR A 176 -15.01 23.55 15.02
N VAL A 177 -14.84 22.29 15.43
CA VAL A 177 -14.34 21.21 14.57
C VAL A 177 -15.30 20.99 13.40
N ALA A 178 -16.60 20.86 13.67
CA ALA A 178 -17.64 20.67 12.66
C ALA A 178 -17.73 21.85 11.67
N ASP A 179 -17.66 23.09 12.16
CA ASP A 179 -17.65 24.30 11.33
C ASP A 179 -16.41 24.34 10.42
N PHE A 180 -15.26 23.89 10.91
CA PHE A 180 -14.03 23.78 10.15
C PHE A 180 -14.12 22.72 9.03
N GLN A 181 -14.60 21.52 9.36
CA GLN A 181 -14.84 20.45 8.37
C GLN A 181 -15.83 20.90 7.29
N LYS A 182 -16.91 21.60 7.67
CA LYS A 182 -17.90 22.16 6.74
C LYS A 182 -17.29 23.22 5.81
N LYS A 183 -16.35 24.02 6.30
CA LYS A 183 -15.61 25.01 5.48
C LYS A 183 -14.74 24.31 4.43
N ILE A 184 -14.04 23.23 4.81
CA ILE A 184 -13.25 22.42 3.87
C ILE A 184 -14.16 21.87 2.77
N GLN A 185 -15.24 21.19 3.16
CA GLN A 185 -16.19 20.60 2.22
C GLN A 185 -16.74 21.61 1.20
N LYS A 186 -17.16 22.80 1.67
CA LYS A 186 -17.72 23.83 0.80
C LYS A 186 -16.70 24.34 -0.23
N ASN A 187 -15.42 24.37 0.12
CA ASN A 187 -14.37 24.91 -0.72
C ASN A 187 -13.69 23.84 -1.60
N HIS A 188 -13.91 22.55 -1.32
CA HIS A 188 -13.23 21.44 -1.98
C HIS A 188 -13.34 21.49 -3.50
N ILE A 189 -14.56 21.60 -4.03
CA ILE A 189 -14.79 21.65 -5.49
C ILE A 189 -14.05 22.84 -6.12
N THR A 190 -14.11 24.02 -5.50
CA THR A 190 -13.39 25.21 -6.00
C THR A 190 -11.88 25.02 -5.96
N LYS A 191 -11.33 24.34 -4.95
CA LYS A 191 -9.91 24.01 -4.87
C LYS A 191 -9.48 23.08 -6.01
N VAL A 192 -10.27 22.05 -6.29
CA VAL A 192 -10.02 21.13 -7.41
C VAL A 192 -10.15 21.85 -8.76
N GLU A 193 -11.16 22.71 -8.94
CA GLU A 193 -11.32 23.53 -10.14
C GLU A 193 -10.11 24.44 -10.37
N ASN A 194 -9.66 25.16 -9.34
CA ASN A 194 -8.47 26.01 -9.41
C ASN A 194 -7.20 25.21 -9.74
N TYR A 195 -7.06 24.03 -9.14
CA TYR A 195 -5.96 23.12 -9.43
C TYR A 195 -5.89 22.77 -10.92
N PHE A 196 -7.02 22.41 -11.54
CA PHE A 196 -7.06 22.11 -12.98
C PHE A 196 -6.95 23.35 -13.88
N SER A 197 -7.38 24.53 -13.41
CA SER A 197 -7.09 25.78 -14.12
C SER A 197 -5.59 26.09 -14.17
N GLU A 198 -4.84 25.75 -13.12
CA GLU A 198 -3.39 25.98 -13.05
C GLU A 198 -2.57 24.86 -13.70
N LYS A 199 -3.04 23.61 -13.61
CA LYS A 199 -2.27 22.41 -13.99
C LYS A 199 -2.88 21.61 -15.15
N GLY A 200 -4.00 22.04 -15.74
CA GLY A 200 -4.72 21.27 -16.75
C GLY A 200 -3.89 20.88 -17.99
N ASP A 201 -2.84 21.64 -18.31
CA ASP A 201 -1.94 21.39 -19.46
C ASP A 201 -0.95 20.24 -19.28
N PHE A 202 -0.95 19.61 -18.11
CA PHE A 202 -0.14 18.44 -17.81
C PHE A 202 -0.94 17.15 -17.84
N LEU A 203 -0.24 16.02 -18.02
CA LEU A 203 -0.85 14.71 -17.98
C LEU A 203 -1.34 14.38 -16.57
N HIS A 204 -2.61 14.00 -16.48
CA HIS A 204 -3.26 13.56 -15.26
C HIS A 204 -3.71 12.11 -15.43
N ILE A 205 -3.46 11.29 -14.41
CA ILE A 205 -3.94 9.92 -14.35
C ILE A 205 -5.04 9.87 -13.31
N TYR A 206 -6.18 9.32 -13.71
CA TYR A 206 -7.33 9.17 -12.82
C TYR A 206 -7.44 7.74 -12.36
N ASN A 207 -7.89 7.55 -11.13
CA ASN A 207 -8.29 6.24 -10.63
C ASN A 207 -9.77 6.31 -10.29
N VAL A 208 -10.54 5.35 -10.80
CA VAL A 208 -11.96 5.19 -10.48
C VAL A 208 -12.15 3.81 -9.89
N ASP A 209 -12.59 3.77 -8.63
CA ASP A 209 -12.77 2.51 -7.91
C ASP A 209 -13.90 2.59 -6.89
N ASP A 210 -14.39 1.43 -6.46
CA ASP A 210 -15.45 1.34 -5.46
C ASP A 210 -14.93 1.27 -4.04
N TYR A 211 -15.57 2.03 -3.16
CA TYR A 211 -15.34 1.98 -1.73
C TYR A 211 -16.51 1.26 -1.07
N HIS A 212 -16.17 0.23 -0.30
CA HIS A 212 -17.09 -0.50 0.54
C HIS A 212 -16.84 -0.14 2.00
N ASN A 213 -17.89 0.24 2.73
CA ASN A 213 -17.79 0.51 4.17
C ASN A 213 -17.76 -0.81 4.98
N ILE A 214 -16.71 -1.61 4.80
CA ILE A 214 -16.55 -2.92 5.44
C ILE A 214 -15.95 -2.72 6.83
N HIS A 215 -16.80 -2.50 7.82
CA HIS A 215 -16.43 -2.56 9.24
C HIS A 215 -17.24 -3.64 9.98
N GLU A 216 -17.96 -4.49 9.26
CA GLU A 216 -18.93 -5.40 9.84
C GLU A 216 -18.23 -6.62 10.47
N ILE A 217 -18.21 -6.67 11.79
CA ILE A 217 -17.98 -7.91 12.52
C ILE A 217 -19.13 -8.85 12.18
N GLN A 218 -18.83 -9.94 11.48
CA GLN A 218 -19.75 -11.07 11.29
C GLN A 218 -20.05 -11.73 12.64
N ARG A 219 -21.07 -11.24 13.35
CA ARG A 219 -21.89 -12.03 14.28
C ARG A 219 -23.24 -11.32 14.52
N PRO A 220 -24.36 -11.88 14.05
CA PRO A 220 -25.66 -11.23 14.16
C PRO A 220 -26.20 -11.33 15.59
N ASN A 221 -26.41 -10.17 16.22
CA ASN A 221 -27.16 -10.04 17.47
C ASN A 221 -28.55 -9.40 17.26
N SER A 222 -28.93 -9.07 16.02
CA SER A 222 -30.26 -8.52 15.68
C SER A 222 -30.77 -9.01 14.32
N VAL A 223 -32.08 -8.91 14.11
CA VAL A 223 -32.83 -9.42 12.93
C VAL A 223 -32.86 -8.42 11.76
N SER A 224 -32.08 -7.34 11.83
CA SER A 224 -31.99 -6.32 10.78
C SER A 224 -30.74 -6.54 9.94
N THR A 225 -30.91 -6.87 8.65
CA THR A 225 -29.82 -6.89 7.66
C THR A 225 -29.22 -5.48 7.56
N SER A 226 -27.95 -5.30 7.92
CA SER A 226 -27.22 -4.08 7.62
C SER A 226 -26.83 -4.11 6.14
N THR A 227 -27.17 -3.06 5.39
CA THR A 227 -26.75 -2.92 3.99
C THR A 227 -25.41 -2.18 3.98
N ALA A 228 -24.37 -2.81 3.43
CA ALA A 228 -23.10 -2.15 3.17
C ALA A 228 -23.33 -0.90 2.30
N LYS A 229 -22.64 0.20 2.62
CA LYS A 229 -22.69 1.42 1.81
C LYS A 229 -21.59 1.36 0.75
N HIS A 230 -21.97 1.66 -0.49
CA HIS A 230 -21.08 1.64 -1.65
C HIS A 230 -20.89 3.04 -2.20
N PHE A 231 -19.64 3.38 -2.54
CA PHE A 231 -19.30 4.68 -3.10
C PHE A 231 -18.40 4.52 -4.31
N ALA A 232 -18.59 5.34 -5.33
CA ALA A 232 -17.58 5.55 -6.36
C ALA A 232 -16.59 6.62 -5.89
N THR A 233 -15.30 6.29 -5.95
CA THR A 233 -14.19 7.19 -5.66
C THR A 233 -13.50 7.56 -6.96
N CYS A 234 -13.24 8.84 -7.17
CA CYS A 234 -12.43 9.33 -8.28
C CYS A 234 -11.30 10.19 -7.73
N VAL A 235 -10.05 9.75 -7.92
CA VAL A 235 -8.85 10.50 -7.56
C VAL A 235 -8.01 10.75 -8.81
N THR A 236 -7.15 11.76 -8.76
CA THR A 236 -6.26 12.09 -9.86
C THR A 236 -4.89 12.53 -9.37
N LYS A 237 -3.84 12.14 -10.09
CA LYS A 237 -2.48 12.55 -9.81
C LYS A 237 -1.82 13.11 -11.07
N LEU A 238 -1.13 14.23 -10.89
CA LEU A 238 -0.26 14.84 -11.88
C LEU A 238 0.95 13.95 -12.17
N VAL A 239 1.26 13.78 -13.45
CA VAL A 239 2.56 13.25 -13.89
C VAL A 239 3.52 14.44 -14.06
N VAL A 240 4.44 14.58 -13.10
CA VAL A 240 5.40 15.69 -13.10
C VAL A 240 6.25 15.63 -14.38
N ASP A 241 6.52 16.81 -14.96
CA ASP A 241 7.28 16.99 -16.20
C ASP A 241 6.69 16.29 -17.44
N CYS A 242 5.39 15.94 -17.42
CA CYS A 242 4.70 15.37 -18.57
C CYS A 242 3.55 16.28 -19.02
N SER A 243 3.66 16.86 -20.23
CA SER A 243 2.58 17.62 -20.84
C SER A 243 1.41 16.73 -21.22
N ALA A 244 0.20 17.31 -21.28
CA ALA A 244 -0.99 16.61 -21.75
C ALA A 244 -0.77 16.03 -23.15
N VAL A 245 -1.24 14.80 -23.36
CA VAL A 245 -1.07 14.07 -24.62
C VAL A 245 -2.27 14.35 -25.52
N PRO A 246 -2.07 14.71 -26.81
CA PRO A 246 -3.18 14.96 -27.71
C PRO A 246 -3.90 13.66 -28.08
N LEU A 247 -5.23 13.74 -28.23
CA LEU A 247 -6.09 12.60 -28.58
C LEU A 247 -5.77 12.02 -29.97
N THR A 248 -5.32 12.90 -30.88
CA THR A 248 -4.83 12.55 -32.21
C THR A 248 -3.40 13.04 -32.38
N PHE A 249 -2.49 12.15 -32.78
CA PHE A 249 -1.10 12.47 -33.09
C PHE A 249 -0.77 12.01 -34.51
N ASN A 250 -0.23 12.90 -35.35
CA ASN A 250 0.06 12.63 -36.78
C ASN A 250 -1.14 12.07 -37.56
N GLY A 251 -2.36 12.52 -37.26
CA GLY A 251 -3.60 12.04 -37.89
C GLY A 251 -4.05 10.65 -37.42
N ILE A 252 -3.37 10.07 -36.43
CA ILE A 252 -3.70 8.77 -35.85
C ILE A 252 -4.37 9.00 -34.48
N SER A 253 -5.59 8.49 -34.32
CA SER A 253 -6.30 8.49 -33.04
C SER A 253 -5.64 7.52 -32.06
N ILE A 254 -5.71 7.85 -30.77
CA ILE A 254 -5.33 6.92 -29.69
C ILE A 254 -6.21 5.67 -29.68
N HIS A 255 -7.46 5.79 -30.13
CA HIS A 255 -8.42 4.68 -30.17
C HIS A 255 -8.32 3.91 -31.48
N ASN A 256 -8.23 2.58 -31.38
CA ASN A 256 -8.31 1.71 -32.53
C ASN A 256 -9.79 1.54 -32.94
N PRO A 257 -10.22 1.93 -34.15
CA PRO A 257 -11.61 1.74 -34.58
C PRO A 257 -12.04 0.27 -34.62
N ASN A 258 -11.08 -0.67 -34.75
CA ASN A 258 -11.33 -2.11 -34.71
C ASN A 258 -11.24 -2.69 -33.28
N ASN A 259 -11.13 -1.86 -32.26
CA ASN A 259 -10.92 -2.25 -30.85
C ASN A 259 -9.65 -3.11 -30.69
N ILE A 260 -9.77 -4.45 -30.62
CA ILE A 260 -8.66 -5.39 -30.48
C ILE A 260 -8.59 -6.34 -31.69
N GLU A 261 -7.40 -6.47 -32.27
CA GLU A 261 -7.16 -7.28 -33.47
C GLU A 261 -6.23 -8.47 -33.17
N ALA A 262 -6.78 -9.70 -33.16
CA ALA A 262 -6.01 -10.92 -32.94
C ALA A 262 -4.80 -11.09 -33.89
N PRO A 263 -4.89 -10.79 -35.20
CA PRO A 263 -3.73 -10.89 -36.10
C PRO A 263 -2.57 -9.98 -35.68
N ARG A 264 -2.87 -8.77 -35.16
CA ARG A 264 -1.87 -7.81 -34.71
C ARG A 264 -1.17 -8.28 -33.45
N ILE A 265 -1.92 -8.84 -32.49
CA ILE A 265 -1.33 -9.46 -31.28
C ILE A 265 -0.46 -10.66 -31.67
N CYS A 266 -0.93 -11.52 -32.57
CA CYS A 266 -0.15 -12.65 -33.09
C CYS A 266 1.12 -12.19 -33.79
N TRP A 267 1.07 -11.09 -34.55
CA TRP A 267 2.27 -10.52 -35.17
C TRP A 267 3.31 -10.13 -34.12
N TYR A 268 2.92 -9.47 -33.03
CA TYR A 268 3.83 -9.14 -31.93
C TYR A 268 4.36 -10.39 -31.21
N LEU A 269 3.49 -11.38 -30.94
CA LEU A 269 3.89 -12.67 -30.36
C LEU A 269 5.06 -13.29 -31.14
N LEU A 270 4.96 -13.30 -32.48
CA LEU A 270 5.96 -13.92 -33.34
C LEU A 270 7.21 -13.07 -33.54
N ASN A 271 7.04 -11.79 -33.85
CA ASN A 271 8.14 -10.94 -34.28
C ASN A 271 8.89 -10.27 -33.12
N LYS A 272 8.21 -10.04 -31.99
CA LYS A 272 8.80 -9.40 -30.80
C LYS A 272 9.15 -10.40 -29.70
N TYR A 273 8.36 -11.47 -29.56
CA TYR A 273 8.51 -12.44 -28.48
C TYR A 273 8.89 -13.85 -28.94
N GLY A 274 9.21 -14.05 -30.23
CA GLY A 274 9.70 -15.33 -30.73
C GLY A 274 10.99 -15.77 -30.04
N GLY A 275 11.06 -17.03 -29.60
CA GLY A 275 12.20 -17.59 -28.85
C GLY A 275 12.24 -17.24 -27.36
N ILE A 276 11.42 -16.28 -26.91
CA ILE A 276 11.42 -15.82 -25.50
C ILE A 276 10.69 -16.78 -24.58
N PHE A 277 9.63 -17.43 -25.05
CA PHE A 277 8.85 -18.40 -24.25
C PHE A 277 9.54 -19.77 -24.09
N ASP A 278 10.68 -19.97 -24.76
CA ASP A 278 11.42 -21.22 -24.74
C ASP A 278 12.49 -21.27 -23.64
N ILE A 279 12.87 -20.11 -23.10
CA ILE A 279 13.80 -19.93 -21.97
C ILE A 279 13.03 -19.59 -20.69
N THR A 280 13.66 -19.83 -19.55
CA THR A 280 13.02 -19.52 -18.25
C THR A 280 12.99 -18.01 -17.99
N TYR A 281 12.08 -17.56 -17.12
CA TYR A 281 12.02 -16.15 -16.72
C TYR A 281 13.34 -15.73 -16.06
N THR A 282 13.89 -16.57 -15.18
CA THR A 282 15.15 -16.28 -14.48
C THR A 282 16.34 -16.18 -15.44
N GLU A 283 16.42 -17.06 -16.46
CA GLU A 283 17.44 -16.94 -17.51
C GLU A 283 17.27 -15.63 -18.30
N ARG A 284 16.04 -15.27 -18.64
CA ARG A 284 15.76 -14.01 -19.33
C ARG A 284 16.14 -12.80 -18.49
N GLN A 285 15.85 -12.83 -17.19
CA GLN A 285 16.19 -11.77 -16.26
C GLN A 285 17.70 -11.51 -16.22
N SER A 286 18.51 -12.57 -16.29
CA SER A 286 19.98 -12.45 -16.33
C SER A 286 20.53 -11.75 -17.58
N LEU A 287 19.73 -11.65 -18.65
CA LEU A 287 20.08 -10.97 -19.90
C LEU A 287 19.75 -9.47 -19.88
N TRP A 288 19.09 -8.98 -18.84
CA TRP A 288 18.77 -7.56 -18.72
C TRP A 288 19.99 -6.76 -18.25
N ASN A 289 20.19 -5.58 -18.85
CA ASN A 289 21.16 -4.62 -18.34
C ASN A 289 20.65 -4.11 -16.99
N HIS A 290 21.19 -4.65 -15.90
CA HIS A 290 20.90 -4.17 -14.57
C HIS A 290 21.55 -2.80 -14.37
N ASP A 291 20.74 -1.73 -14.35
CA ASP A 291 21.10 -0.59 -13.52
C ASP A 291 21.15 -1.11 -12.08
N ASN A 292 22.23 -0.80 -11.36
CA ASN A 292 22.58 -1.30 -10.00
C ASN A 292 21.61 -0.87 -8.88
N ASN A 293 20.34 -0.67 -9.17
CA ASN A 293 19.32 -0.42 -8.17
C ASN A 293 18.96 -1.75 -7.48
N VAL A 294 19.76 -2.09 -6.46
CA VAL A 294 19.40 -3.12 -5.48
C VAL A 294 18.14 -2.62 -4.78
N PHE A 295 16.98 -3.17 -5.15
CA PHE A 295 15.73 -2.89 -4.47
C PHE A 295 15.80 -3.43 -3.04
N ASP A 296 15.24 -2.67 -2.09
CA ASP A 296 15.13 -3.12 -0.71
C ASP A 296 14.08 -4.25 -0.64
N THR A 297 14.49 -5.44 -0.20
CA THR A 297 13.61 -6.60 -0.05
C THR A 297 12.41 -6.29 0.85
N ILE A 298 12.59 -5.46 1.88
CA ILE A 298 11.51 -5.09 2.80
C ILE A 298 10.47 -4.21 2.10
N GLU A 299 10.89 -3.37 1.17
CA GLU A 299 10.00 -2.51 0.39
C GLU A 299 9.13 -3.32 -0.59
N LEU A 300 9.71 -4.35 -1.22
CA LEU A 300 8.97 -5.27 -2.10
C LEU A 300 7.91 -6.05 -1.32
N LEU A 301 8.24 -6.48 -0.10
CA LEU A 301 7.32 -7.18 0.79
C LEU A 301 6.14 -6.29 1.24
N THR A 302 6.33 -4.97 1.27
CA THR A 302 5.32 -3.97 1.68
C THR A 302 4.60 -3.31 0.50
N VAL A 303 4.75 -3.80 -0.73
CA VAL A 303 4.15 -3.18 -1.93
C VAL A 303 2.62 -3.10 -1.90
N HIS A 304 1.96 -4.10 -1.31
CA HIS A 304 0.51 -4.15 -1.12
C HIS A 304 0.10 -3.78 0.31
N SER A 305 0.94 -3.04 1.04
CA SER A 305 0.59 -2.52 2.35
C SER A 305 0.20 -1.04 2.29
N TYR A 306 -1.07 -0.76 2.61
CA TYR A 306 -1.66 0.58 2.56
C TYR A 306 -1.67 1.27 3.93
N ASP A 307 -1.23 0.61 4.99
CA ASP A 307 -1.16 1.19 6.34
C ASP A 307 -0.19 2.38 6.34
N ASP A 308 -0.68 3.57 6.65
CA ASP A 308 0.00 4.88 6.74
C ASP A 308 1.05 4.99 7.88
N ALA A 309 1.22 3.96 8.72
CA ALA A 309 2.25 3.94 9.77
C ALA A 309 3.53 3.12 9.48
N ILE A 310 3.61 2.40 8.36
CA ILE A 310 4.85 1.72 7.95
C ILE A 310 5.95 2.73 7.60
N ALA A 311 7.13 2.54 8.19
CA ALA A 311 8.28 3.46 8.07
C ALA A 311 9.03 3.34 6.74
N GLU A 312 9.04 2.16 6.13
CA GLU A 312 9.84 1.80 4.94
C GLU A 312 9.24 2.29 3.60
N ARG A 313 8.37 3.30 3.62
CA ARG A 313 7.75 3.81 2.40
C ARG A 313 8.68 4.71 1.59
N LYS A 314 8.74 4.46 0.28
CA LYS A 314 9.39 5.34 -0.68
C LYS A 314 8.53 6.56 -1.04
N GLU A 315 9.23 7.63 -1.41
CA GLU A 315 8.69 8.89 -1.95
C GLU A 315 7.78 8.66 -3.18
N GLU A 316 8.05 7.63 -3.98
CA GLU A 316 7.23 7.28 -5.15
C GLU A 316 5.77 6.92 -4.80
N ARG A 317 5.52 6.44 -3.56
CA ARG A 317 4.17 6.18 -3.02
C ARG A 317 3.62 7.36 -2.23
N SER A 318 4.21 8.54 -2.37
CA SER A 318 3.73 9.76 -1.72
C SER A 318 2.34 10.14 -2.23
N MET A 319 1.47 10.50 -1.29
CA MET A 319 0.13 11.04 -1.58
C MET A 319 0.18 12.53 -1.94
N ASN A 320 1.36 13.16 -1.92
CA ASN A 320 1.53 14.56 -2.27
C ASN A 320 1.08 14.83 -3.71
N GLY A 321 0.31 15.91 -3.89
CA GLY A 321 -0.23 16.33 -5.18
C GLY A 321 -1.47 15.55 -5.65
N LEU A 322 -1.89 14.48 -4.95
CA LEU A 322 -3.12 13.77 -5.25
C LEU A 322 -4.34 14.67 -4.99
N GLN A 323 -5.28 14.71 -5.93
CA GLN A 323 -6.58 15.37 -5.73
C GLN A 323 -7.70 14.33 -5.67
N LEU A 324 -8.61 14.46 -4.71
CA LEU A 324 -9.90 13.77 -4.73
C LEU A 324 -10.82 14.58 -5.66
N VAL A 325 -11.19 13.99 -6.79
CA VAL A 325 -12.06 14.62 -7.80
C VAL A 325 -13.52 14.51 -7.40
N GLY A 326 -13.89 13.35 -6.84
CA GLY A 326 -15.23 13.14 -6.32
C GLY A 326 -15.36 11.85 -5.53
N PHE A 327 -16.32 11.85 -4.62
CA PHE A 327 -16.66 10.70 -3.79
C PHE A 327 -18.18 10.69 -3.60
N LYS A 328 -18.85 9.70 -4.19
CA LYS A 328 -20.32 9.68 -4.32
C LYS A 328 -20.87 8.32 -3.96
N GLU A 329 -21.95 8.30 -3.17
CA GLU A 329 -22.70 7.07 -2.89
C GLU A 329 -23.32 6.54 -4.19
N GLN A 330 -22.75 5.45 -4.70
CA GLN A 330 -23.23 4.68 -5.85
C GLN A 330 -22.47 3.35 -5.92
N HIS A 331 -23.04 2.39 -6.62
CA HIS A 331 -22.35 1.16 -7.00
C HIS A 331 -21.53 1.39 -8.28
N LEU A 332 -20.60 0.49 -8.59
CA LEU A 332 -19.86 0.44 -9.85
C LEU A 332 -20.09 -0.90 -10.57
N HIS A 333 -21.37 -1.29 -10.71
CA HIS A 333 -21.74 -2.62 -11.19
C HIS A 333 -22.27 -2.62 -12.64
N SER A 334 -22.39 -1.45 -13.27
CA SER A 334 -22.95 -1.31 -14.61
C SER A 334 -22.23 -0.30 -15.46
N MET A 335 -22.42 -0.36 -16.78
CA MET A 335 -21.90 0.68 -17.69
C MET A 335 -22.44 2.07 -17.32
N GLN A 336 -23.71 2.17 -16.93
CA GLN A 336 -24.32 3.43 -16.54
C GLN A 336 -23.73 3.98 -15.23
N ASP A 337 -23.40 3.10 -14.28
CA ASP A 337 -22.74 3.50 -13.04
C ASP A 337 -21.37 4.11 -13.30
N TYR A 338 -20.58 3.51 -14.20
CA TYR A 338 -19.30 4.08 -14.60
C TYR A 338 -19.46 5.41 -15.34
N LEU A 339 -20.44 5.56 -16.23
CA LEU A 339 -20.75 6.86 -16.86
C LEU A 339 -21.12 7.91 -15.81
N ASN A 340 -21.92 7.53 -14.81
CA ASN A 340 -22.27 8.41 -13.69
C ASN A 340 -21.05 8.78 -12.82
N ALA A 341 -20.09 7.86 -12.67
CA ALA A 341 -18.83 8.14 -11.96
C ALA A 341 -17.95 9.12 -12.75
N LEU A 342 -17.83 8.90 -14.07
CA LEU A 342 -17.06 9.76 -14.97
C LEU A 342 -17.65 11.18 -15.04
N GLN A 343 -18.95 11.34 -14.78
CA GLN A 343 -19.58 12.66 -14.69
C GLN A 343 -18.88 13.58 -13.69
N MET A 344 -18.31 13.05 -12.60
CA MET A 344 -17.53 13.86 -11.64
C MET A 344 -16.33 14.56 -12.30
N ILE A 345 -15.71 13.92 -13.29
CA ILE A 345 -14.60 14.48 -14.09
C ILE A 345 -15.16 15.49 -15.11
N LEU A 346 -16.26 15.15 -15.77
CA LEU A 346 -16.89 15.99 -16.79
C LEU A 346 -17.40 17.32 -16.22
N ASP A 347 -17.93 17.31 -14.99
CA ASP A 347 -18.41 18.52 -14.32
C ASP A 347 -17.27 19.52 -14.09
N ILE A 348 -16.08 19.05 -13.71
CA ILE A 348 -14.88 19.88 -13.58
C ILE A 348 -14.40 20.34 -14.95
N ASN A 349 -14.42 19.45 -15.95
CA ASN A 349 -14.03 19.79 -17.32
C ASN A 349 -14.89 20.90 -17.93
N GLY A 350 -16.18 20.96 -17.62
CA GLY A 350 -17.09 22.02 -18.09
C GLY A 350 -16.60 23.44 -17.77
N LYS A 351 -15.80 23.61 -16.71
CA LYS A 351 -15.21 24.90 -16.31
C LYS A 351 -13.75 25.07 -16.73
N THR A 352 -12.99 23.98 -16.74
CA THR A 352 -11.52 24.02 -16.83
C THR A 352 -11.00 23.59 -18.20
N LYS A 353 -11.82 22.88 -19.00
CA LYS A 353 -11.52 22.42 -20.37
C LYS A 353 -10.28 21.54 -20.48
N HIS A 354 -9.85 20.92 -19.38
CA HIS A 354 -8.63 20.12 -19.32
C HIS A 354 -8.72 18.79 -20.09
N LEU A 355 -9.90 18.39 -20.58
CA LEU A 355 -10.08 17.21 -21.44
C LEU A 355 -10.11 17.54 -22.94
N GLU A 356 -10.25 18.82 -23.35
CA GLU A 356 -10.45 19.19 -24.76
C GLU A 356 -9.26 18.71 -25.63
N ASN A 357 -9.51 17.73 -26.51
CA ASN A 357 -8.53 17.08 -27.39
C ASN A 357 -7.32 16.45 -26.66
N ARG A 358 -7.52 15.99 -25.42
CA ARG A 358 -6.46 15.42 -24.57
C ARG A 358 -6.77 13.98 -24.19
N VAL A 359 -5.73 13.19 -23.99
CA VAL A 359 -5.80 11.82 -23.49
C VAL A 359 -5.74 11.82 -21.97
N VAL A 360 -6.66 11.09 -21.35
CA VAL A 360 -6.77 10.91 -19.92
C VAL A 360 -6.82 9.42 -19.59
N PRO A 361 -5.70 8.85 -19.13
CA PRO A 361 -5.68 7.50 -18.60
C PRO A 361 -6.58 7.36 -17.38
N ILE A 362 -7.39 6.30 -17.36
CA ILE A 362 -8.21 5.91 -16.21
C ILE A 362 -7.78 4.52 -15.74
N VAL A 363 -7.15 4.46 -14.57
CA VAL A 363 -6.89 3.22 -13.85
C VAL A 363 -8.19 2.78 -13.19
N ALA A 364 -8.76 1.68 -13.66
CA ALA A 364 -9.96 1.10 -13.10
C ALA A 364 -9.83 -0.42 -13.10
N ASN A 365 -10.05 -1.03 -11.94
CA ASN A 365 -10.03 -2.48 -11.79
C ASN A 365 -11.20 -3.11 -12.55
N TRP A 366 -11.24 -4.44 -12.58
CA TRP A 366 -12.42 -5.11 -13.12
C TRP A 366 -13.64 -4.79 -12.23
N PRO A 367 -14.81 -4.41 -12.78
CA PRO A 367 -15.17 -4.37 -14.21
C PRO A 367 -15.01 -3.00 -14.89
N GLY A 368 -14.47 -1.99 -14.23
CA GLY A 368 -14.35 -0.63 -14.76
C GLY A 368 -13.59 -0.51 -16.08
N GLN A 369 -12.48 -1.23 -16.23
CA GLN A 369 -11.81 -1.28 -17.53
C GLN A 369 -12.73 -1.80 -18.66
N LEU A 370 -13.63 -2.74 -18.37
CA LEU A 370 -14.56 -3.31 -19.35
C LEU A 370 -15.63 -2.28 -19.69
N PHE A 371 -16.31 -1.75 -18.68
CA PHE A 371 -17.48 -0.89 -18.89
C PHE A 371 -17.12 0.45 -19.55
N ILE A 372 -15.97 1.04 -19.20
CA ILE A 372 -15.49 2.26 -19.89
C ILE A 372 -15.14 1.96 -21.35
N ARG A 373 -14.47 0.83 -21.64
CA ARG A 373 -14.22 0.40 -23.03
C ARG A 373 -15.52 0.15 -23.78
N LYS A 374 -16.56 -0.30 -23.08
CA LYS A 374 -17.86 -0.63 -23.66
C LYS A 374 -18.58 0.63 -24.07
N ALA A 375 -18.58 1.64 -23.20
CA ALA A 375 -19.07 2.98 -23.51
C ALA A 375 -18.36 3.56 -24.75
N LEU A 376 -17.02 3.46 -24.83
CA LEU A 376 -16.26 3.86 -26.02
C LEU A 376 -16.68 3.11 -27.28
N THR A 377 -16.89 1.80 -27.18
CA THR A 377 -17.32 0.95 -28.31
C THR A 377 -18.71 1.36 -28.80
N HIS A 378 -19.68 1.56 -27.90
CA HIS A 378 -21.02 2.04 -28.25
C HIS A 378 -21.00 3.45 -28.83
N PHE A 379 -20.16 4.35 -28.30
CA PHE A 379 -19.98 5.69 -28.83
C PHE A 379 -19.51 5.65 -30.29
N TYR A 380 -18.44 4.92 -30.61
CA TYR A 380 -17.96 4.80 -32.00
C TYR A 380 -18.94 4.08 -32.92
N ALA A 381 -19.63 3.04 -32.44
CA ALA A 381 -20.66 2.36 -33.22
C ALA A 381 -21.83 3.30 -33.57
N SER A 382 -22.30 4.11 -32.61
CA SER A 382 -23.35 5.11 -32.85
C SER A 382 -22.93 6.14 -33.90
N ARG A 383 -21.69 6.64 -33.80
CA ARG A 383 -21.11 7.58 -34.77
C ARG A 383 -20.98 6.98 -36.17
N ALA A 384 -20.54 5.73 -36.30
CA ALA A 384 -20.42 5.04 -37.58
C ALA A 384 -21.80 4.79 -38.24
N SER A 385 -22.83 4.53 -37.44
CA SER A 385 -24.21 4.34 -37.89
C SER A 385 -24.98 5.65 -38.16
N GLY A 386 -24.43 6.81 -37.79
CA GLY A 386 -25.10 8.11 -37.90
C GLY A 386 -26.23 8.32 -36.87
N SER A 387 -26.28 7.52 -35.80
CA SER A 387 -27.28 7.66 -34.72
C SER A 387 -26.82 8.66 -33.65
N GLN A 388 -27.79 9.30 -32.97
CA GLN A 388 -27.48 10.20 -31.86
C GLN A 388 -27.04 9.39 -30.63
N SER A 389 -25.81 9.62 -30.17
CA SER A 389 -25.28 8.99 -28.97
C SER A 389 -25.85 9.65 -27.71
N THR A 390 -26.19 8.84 -26.70
CA THR A 390 -26.48 9.31 -25.34
C THR A 390 -25.21 9.53 -24.51
N ILE A 391 -24.06 9.09 -25.02
CA ILE A 391 -22.75 9.19 -24.39
C ILE A 391 -22.10 10.50 -24.85
N SER A 392 -21.54 11.27 -23.90
CA SER A 392 -20.91 12.55 -24.22
C SER A 392 -19.62 12.36 -25.02
N GLN A 393 -19.29 13.33 -25.89
CA GLN A 393 -18.13 13.25 -26.78
C GLN A 393 -16.80 13.19 -26.01
N GLU A 394 -16.77 13.77 -24.81
CA GLU A 394 -15.63 13.78 -23.92
C GLU A 394 -15.16 12.37 -23.53
N ILE A 395 -16.00 11.34 -23.69
CA ILE A 395 -15.62 9.93 -23.48
C ILE A 395 -14.39 9.54 -24.31
N GLU A 396 -14.21 10.13 -25.51
CA GLU A 396 -13.05 9.86 -26.38
C GLU A 396 -11.72 10.21 -25.69
N SER A 397 -11.74 11.09 -24.70
CA SER A 397 -10.55 11.47 -23.93
C SER A 397 -10.04 10.33 -23.06
N PHE A 398 -10.93 9.43 -22.62
CA PHE A 398 -10.57 8.43 -21.62
C PHE A 398 -9.91 7.19 -22.23
N VAL A 399 -8.82 6.75 -21.60
CA VAL A 399 -8.13 5.50 -21.93
C VAL A 399 -8.13 4.59 -20.69
N PRO A 400 -9.10 3.66 -20.60
CA PRO A 400 -9.20 2.77 -19.44
C PRO A 400 -8.06 1.74 -19.43
N MET A 401 -7.47 1.52 -18.27
CA MET A 401 -6.38 0.57 -18.05
C MET A 401 -6.54 -0.15 -16.71
N LEU A 402 -6.02 -1.37 -16.65
CA LEU A 402 -5.96 -2.14 -15.41
C LEU A 402 -4.83 -1.61 -14.53
N GLY A 403 -5.07 -1.49 -13.23
CA GLY A 403 -4.05 -1.14 -12.24
C GLY A 403 -2.90 -2.15 -12.23
N PRO A 404 -1.64 -1.74 -12.43
CA PRO A 404 -0.49 -2.64 -12.37
C PRO A 404 -0.31 -3.29 -10.99
N LEU A 405 -0.68 -2.62 -9.88
CA LEU A 405 -0.59 -3.23 -8.56
C LEU A 405 -1.69 -4.26 -8.36
N HIS A 406 -2.91 -3.98 -8.80
CA HIS A 406 -3.97 -4.99 -8.81
C HIS A 406 -3.59 -6.22 -9.65
N LEU A 407 -2.99 -6.03 -10.82
CA LEU A 407 -2.48 -7.13 -11.64
C LEU A 407 -1.38 -7.92 -10.91
N SER A 408 -0.44 -7.24 -10.26
CA SER A 408 0.62 -7.86 -9.46
C SER A 408 0.04 -8.68 -8.31
N LEU A 409 -0.87 -8.09 -7.53
CA LEU A 409 -1.56 -8.74 -6.41
C LEU A 409 -2.31 -10.00 -6.87
N ASN A 410 -3.17 -9.87 -7.88
CA ASN A 410 -3.95 -10.99 -8.41
C ASN A 410 -3.04 -12.09 -8.93
N SER A 411 -1.92 -11.75 -9.58
CA SER A 411 -0.98 -12.75 -10.09
C SER A 411 -0.30 -13.51 -8.96
N ARG A 412 0.09 -12.82 -7.87
CA ARG A 412 0.67 -13.43 -6.67
C ARG A 412 -0.32 -14.33 -5.95
N GLU A 413 -1.56 -13.87 -5.78
CA GLU A 413 -2.66 -14.65 -5.21
C GLU A 413 -2.95 -15.89 -6.05
N HIS A 414 -3.00 -15.75 -7.37
CA HIS A 414 -3.27 -16.85 -8.28
C HIS A 414 -2.20 -17.94 -8.18
N VAL A 415 -0.91 -17.56 -8.13
CA VAL A 415 0.20 -18.51 -7.91
C VAL A 415 0.06 -19.20 -6.55
N MET A 416 -0.23 -18.43 -5.49
CA MET A 416 -0.40 -18.99 -4.15
C MET A 416 -1.57 -19.98 -4.07
N ILE A 417 -2.71 -19.67 -4.70
CA ILE A 417 -3.91 -20.52 -4.69
C ILE A 417 -3.71 -21.78 -5.53
N ILE A 418 -3.16 -21.67 -6.74
CA ILE A 418 -2.88 -22.84 -7.60
C ILE A 418 -1.90 -23.79 -6.90
N TYR A 419 -0.84 -23.26 -6.29
CA TYR A 419 0.20 -24.07 -5.67
C TYR A 419 0.07 -24.14 -4.14
N HIS A 420 -1.15 -23.95 -3.60
CA HIS A 420 -1.39 -23.87 -2.16
C HIS A 420 -0.81 -25.08 -1.41
N SER A 421 -1.01 -26.30 -1.92
CA SER A 421 -0.46 -27.51 -1.27
C SER A 421 1.06 -27.55 -1.20
N PHE A 422 1.77 -26.95 -2.17
CA PHE A 422 3.23 -26.83 -2.12
C PHE A 422 3.64 -25.81 -1.06
N PHE A 423 3.02 -24.62 -1.08
CA PHE A 423 3.31 -23.55 -0.13
C PHE A 423 2.91 -23.91 1.31
N GLU A 424 1.86 -24.69 1.51
CA GLU A 424 1.45 -25.22 2.81
C GLU A 424 2.54 -26.14 3.40
N GLN A 425 3.11 -27.06 2.61
CA GLN A 425 4.23 -27.89 3.07
C GLN A 425 5.48 -27.06 3.38
N MET A 426 5.78 -26.07 2.53
CA MET A 426 6.89 -25.14 2.75
C MET A 426 6.70 -24.34 4.05
N PHE A 427 5.50 -23.79 4.25
CA PHE A 427 5.14 -23.01 5.43
C PHE A 427 5.31 -23.82 6.72
N HIS A 428 4.77 -25.03 6.77
CA HIS A 428 4.91 -25.91 7.93
C HIS A 428 6.36 -26.32 8.21
N PHE A 429 7.20 -26.42 7.18
CA PHE A 429 8.63 -26.70 7.34
C PHE A 429 9.38 -25.50 7.92
N VAL A 430 9.11 -24.30 7.40
CA VAL A 430 9.86 -23.08 7.72
C VAL A 430 9.43 -22.50 9.08
N PHE A 431 8.11 -22.37 9.30
CA PHE A 431 7.52 -21.70 10.46
C PHE A 431 7.07 -22.68 11.56
N GLY A 432 6.94 -23.96 11.24
CA GLY A 432 6.65 -25.04 12.19
C GLY A 432 5.31 -25.73 11.94
N LYS A 433 5.26 -27.04 12.25
CA LYS A 433 4.13 -27.93 11.93
C LYS A 433 2.79 -27.59 12.60
N ASN A 434 2.82 -26.84 13.70
CA ASN A 434 1.61 -26.48 14.46
C ASN A 434 1.00 -25.15 13.99
N LYS A 435 1.66 -24.42 13.07
CA LYS A 435 1.14 -23.17 12.51
C LYS A 435 0.19 -23.50 11.35
N LYS A 436 -0.91 -22.76 11.22
CA LYS A 436 -1.90 -22.94 10.15
C LYS A 436 -1.68 -21.87 9.09
N LEU A 437 -1.62 -22.28 7.82
CA LEU A 437 -1.69 -21.37 6.68
C LEU A 437 -3.14 -21.25 6.22
N ALA A 438 -3.67 -20.03 6.08
CA ALA A 438 -5.02 -19.83 5.58
C ALA A 438 -5.14 -20.34 4.13
N LYS A 439 -6.37 -20.69 3.70
CA LYS A 439 -6.63 -21.05 2.29
C LYS A 439 -6.43 -19.87 1.34
N LYS A 440 -6.77 -18.67 1.80
CA LYS A 440 -6.48 -17.38 1.17
C LYS A 440 -5.65 -16.55 2.16
N PRO A 441 -4.30 -16.69 2.16
CA PRO A 441 -3.44 -15.92 3.05
C PRO A 441 -3.52 -14.43 2.76
N LYS A 442 -3.24 -13.60 3.76
CA LYS A 442 -3.20 -12.14 3.57
C LYS A 442 -2.10 -11.74 2.57
N PRO A 443 -2.23 -10.62 1.82
CA PRO A 443 -1.26 -10.21 0.80
C PRO A 443 0.20 -10.17 1.28
N TRP A 444 0.44 -9.70 2.51
CA TRP A 444 1.79 -9.66 3.09
C TRP A 444 2.39 -11.06 3.30
N ARG A 445 1.57 -12.06 3.63
CA ARG A 445 1.98 -13.46 3.82
C ARG A 445 2.31 -14.10 2.47
N ILE A 446 1.50 -13.81 1.45
CA ILE A 446 1.73 -14.26 0.08
C ILE A 446 3.09 -13.73 -0.41
N ASN A 447 3.33 -12.42 -0.27
CA ASN A 447 4.59 -11.80 -0.65
C ASN A 447 5.79 -12.46 0.06
N LEU A 448 5.67 -12.70 1.37
CA LEU A 448 6.71 -13.36 2.16
C LEU A 448 7.02 -14.77 1.64
N LEU A 449 6.01 -15.60 1.39
CA LEU A 449 6.21 -16.98 0.93
C LEU A 449 6.80 -17.05 -0.47
N LEU A 450 6.32 -16.22 -1.39
CA LEU A 450 6.87 -16.14 -2.74
C LEU A 450 8.34 -15.69 -2.70
N GLU A 451 8.66 -14.68 -1.89
CA GLU A 451 10.02 -14.17 -1.75
C GLU A 451 10.96 -15.19 -1.10
N LEU A 452 10.50 -15.90 -0.06
CA LEU A 452 11.26 -16.98 0.55
C LEU A 452 11.51 -18.14 -0.42
N ALA A 453 10.51 -18.50 -1.24
CA ALA A 453 10.66 -19.53 -2.26
C ALA A 453 11.68 -19.12 -3.35
N ARG A 454 11.60 -17.87 -3.83
CA ARG A 454 12.56 -17.30 -4.79
C ARG A 454 13.98 -17.29 -4.22
N SER A 455 14.16 -16.68 -3.04
CA SER A 455 15.45 -16.57 -2.37
C SER A 455 16.04 -17.94 -2.01
N GLY A 456 15.19 -18.87 -1.56
CA GLY A 456 15.60 -20.24 -1.27
C GLY A 456 16.01 -21.02 -2.52
N TRP A 457 15.30 -20.85 -3.64
CA TRP A 457 15.60 -21.50 -4.92
C TRP A 457 16.93 -21.05 -5.50
N ILE A 458 17.19 -19.74 -5.52
CA ILE A 458 18.44 -19.16 -6.06
C ILE A 458 19.69 -19.80 -5.43
N LYS A 459 19.64 -20.14 -4.14
CA LYS A 459 20.78 -20.72 -3.40
C LYS A 459 21.14 -22.15 -3.79
N ILE A 460 20.21 -22.93 -4.36
CA ILE A 460 20.38 -24.36 -4.64
C ILE A 460 20.15 -24.73 -6.11
N LYS A 461 19.76 -23.75 -6.94
CA LYS A 461 19.29 -23.93 -8.31
C LYS A 461 20.30 -24.72 -9.15
N ASN A 462 21.56 -24.31 -9.14
CA ASN A 462 22.57 -24.85 -10.04
C ASN A 462 22.82 -26.33 -9.77
N GLU A 463 22.87 -26.70 -8.49
CA GLU A 463 23.19 -28.02 -7.97
C GLU A 463 22.05 -28.98 -8.25
N VAL A 464 20.80 -28.55 -8.02
CA VAL A 464 19.60 -29.32 -8.38
C VAL A 464 19.50 -29.51 -9.89
N MET A 465 19.69 -28.44 -10.69
CA MET A 465 19.62 -28.53 -12.16
C MET A 465 20.70 -29.45 -12.73
N GLN A 466 21.92 -29.39 -12.20
CA GLN A 466 23.01 -30.30 -12.60
C GLN A 466 22.67 -31.76 -12.28
N LYS A 467 22.08 -32.04 -11.11
CA LYS A 467 21.74 -33.40 -10.70
C LYS A 467 20.64 -34.05 -11.53
N PHE A 468 19.59 -33.31 -11.86
CA PHE A 468 18.50 -33.82 -12.71
C PHE A 468 18.85 -33.85 -14.20
N GLY A 469 19.77 -32.97 -14.64
CA GLY A 469 20.19 -32.85 -16.03
C GLY A 469 19.20 -32.14 -16.94
N SER A 470 19.70 -31.62 -18.07
CA SER A 470 18.93 -30.81 -19.03
C SER A 470 17.91 -31.61 -19.86
N THR A 471 17.90 -32.94 -19.72
CA THR A 471 17.00 -33.84 -20.46
C THR A 471 15.85 -34.36 -19.59
N CYS A 472 15.80 -34.02 -18.30
CA CYS A 472 14.76 -34.53 -17.40
C CYS A 472 13.39 -33.94 -17.75
N LYS A 473 12.43 -34.82 -18.05
CA LYS A 473 11.03 -34.49 -18.37
C LYS A 473 10.04 -35.00 -17.32
N ASP A 474 10.52 -35.36 -16.14
CA ASP A 474 9.63 -35.77 -15.06
C ASP A 474 8.58 -34.68 -14.80
N VAL A 475 7.32 -35.09 -14.68
CA VAL A 475 6.18 -34.17 -14.62
C VAL A 475 6.25 -33.31 -13.37
N GLU A 476 6.54 -33.91 -12.21
CA GLU A 476 6.60 -33.19 -10.94
C GLU A 476 7.79 -32.24 -10.91
N TYR A 477 8.95 -32.72 -11.33
CA TYR A 477 10.14 -31.88 -11.48
C TYR A 477 9.86 -30.66 -12.37
N ARG A 478 9.23 -30.86 -13.53
CA ARG A 478 8.96 -29.78 -14.48
C ARG A 478 7.93 -28.78 -13.96
N THR A 479 6.93 -29.24 -13.22
CA THR A 479 5.98 -28.37 -12.52
C THR A 479 6.68 -27.47 -11.49
N VAL A 480 7.58 -28.05 -10.68
CA VAL A 480 8.27 -27.28 -9.63
C VAL A 480 9.27 -26.31 -10.24
N ILE A 481 9.97 -26.69 -11.32
CA ILE A 481 10.86 -25.77 -12.05
C ILE A 481 10.06 -24.62 -12.68
N ASP A 482 8.89 -24.88 -13.27
CA ASP A 482 8.05 -23.82 -13.82
C ASP A 482 7.55 -22.88 -12.73
N LEU A 483 7.17 -23.41 -11.57
CA LEU A 483 6.81 -22.61 -10.39
C LEU A 483 7.98 -21.71 -9.94
N LEU A 484 9.16 -22.29 -9.68
CA LEU A 484 10.28 -21.59 -9.05
C LEU A 484 11.08 -20.69 -10.01
N ASP A 485 11.19 -21.06 -11.28
CA ASP A 485 12.07 -20.40 -12.25
C ASP A 485 11.32 -19.47 -13.23
N ASN A 486 9.99 -19.67 -13.37
CA ASN A 486 9.12 -18.86 -14.21
C ASN A 486 8.07 -18.08 -13.41
N LEU A 487 7.14 -18.78 -12.75
CA LEU A 487 5.93 -18.17 -12.19
C LEU A 487 6.23 -17.25 -11.00
N ILE A 488 6.98 -17.71 -10.00
CA ILE A 488 7.32 -16.89 -8.82
C ILE A 488 8.16 -15.66 -9.21
N PRO A 489 9.26 -15.79 -9.98
CA PRO A 489 10.03 -14.62 -10.42
C PRO A 489 9.19 -13.64 -11.24
N ALA A 490 8.31 -14.14 -12.13
CA ALA A 490 7.47 -13.28 -12.97
C ALA A 490 6.43 -12.46 -12.17
N THR A 491 5.92 -12.99 -11.05
CA THR A 491 4.93 -12.28 -10.21
C THR A 491 5.56 -11.37 -9.16
N LEU A 492 6.83 -11.57 -8.83
CA LEU A 492 7.59 -10.72 -7.91
C LEU A 492 8.34 -9.58 -8.61
N ASP A 493 8.69 -9.73 -9.89
CA ASP A 493 9.40 -8.69 -10.64
C ASP A 493 8.41 -7.65 -11.17
N ASP A 494 8.18 -6.62 -10.35
CA ASP A 494 7.29 -5.50 -10.68
C ASP A 494 7.88 -4.56 -11.75
N ASN A 495 9.16 -4.70 -12.13
CA ASN A 495 9.90 -3.60 -12.76
C ASN A 495 10.57 -3.89 -14.10
N HIS A 496 10.73 -5.11 -14.63
CA HIS A 496 11.57 -5.30 -15.85
C HIS A 496 10.83 -5.82 -17.11
N HIS A 497 9.51 -5.68 -17.16
CA HIS A 497 8.75 -5.95 -18.39
C HIS A 497 9.20 -5.01 -19.54
N PRO A 498 9.15 -5.39 -20.84
CA PRO A 498 9.49 -4.47 -21.94
C PRO A 498 8.61 -3.22 -22.08
N PHE A 499 7.47 -3.17 -21.38
CA PHE A 499 6.69 -1.94 -21.18
C PHE A 499 7.21 -1.10 -20.00
N ALA A 500 7.90 -1.73 -19.06
CA ALA A 500 8.42 -1.10 -17.86
C ALA A 500 9.57 -0.13 -18.16
N ASP A 501 10.40 -0.24 -19.19
CA ASP A 501 11.44 0.79 -19.39
C ASP A 501 10.85 2.16 -19.82
N ALA A 502 9.77 2.16 -20.61
CA ALA A 502 9.05 3.39 -20.99
C ALA A 502 8.14 3.91 -19.87
N ILE A 503 7.63 3.02 -19.01
CA ILE A 503 6.72 3.36 -17.91
C ILE A 503 7.48 3.55 -16.58
N LYS A 504 8.68 3.00 -16.35
CA LYS A 504 9.46 2.98 -15.08
C LYS A 504 9.60 4.35 -14.46
N LYS A 505 9.80 5.39 -15.28
CA LYS A 505 9.92 6.77 -14.81
C LYS A 505 8.59 7.34 -14.27
N TYR A 506 7.46 6.75 -14.64
CA TYR A 506 6.10 7.21 -14.38
C TYR A 506 5.14 6.12 -13.86
N LEU A 507 5.58 4.86 -13.69
CA LEU A 507 4.79 3.70 -13.23
C LEU A 507 4.15 3.95 -11.87
N PRO A 508 4.83 4.63 -10.92
CA PRO A 508 4.19 5.05 -9.69
C PRO A 508 2.94 5.91 -9.92
N CYS A 509 2.84 6.61 -11.05
CA CYS A 509 1.68 7.46 -11.38
C CYS A 509 0.52 6.66 -12.00
N PHE A 510 0.77 5.49 -12.61
CA PHE A 510 -0.22 4.67 -13.33
C PHE A 510 -0.81 3.53 -12.48
N ASN A 511 -0.73 3.62 -11.15
CA ASN A 511 -1.18 2.55 -10.26
C ASN A 511 -2.40 2.92 -9.43
N ASP A 512 -3.08 1.88 -8.97
CA ASP A 512 -4.25 1.87 -8.09
C ASP A 512 -3.91 2.19 -6.63
N TYR A 513 -2.62 2.35 -6.27
CA TYR A 513 -2.19 2.63 -4.90
C TYR A 513 -2.90 3.85 -4.30
N TYR A 514 -3.08 4.91 -5.08
CA TYR A 514 -3.65 6.16 -4.56
C TYR A 514 -5.09 6.02 -4.12
N VAL A 515 -5.90 5.29 -4.89
CA VAL A 515 -7.32 5.11 -4.56
C VAL A 515 -7.46 4.17 -3.37
N GLU A 516 -6.69 3.08 -3.34
CA GLU A 516 -6.64 2.13 -2.21
C GLU A 516 -6.13 2.76 -0.91
N ASN A 517 -5.13 3.65 -1.01
CA ASN A 517 -4.64 4.40 0.13
C ASN A 517 -5.68 5.41 0.64
N ILE A 518 -6.39 6.10 -0.26
CA ILE A 518 -7.52 6.97 0.12
C ILE A 518 -8.60 6.16 0.83
N HIS A 519 -9.00 5.00 0.29
CA HIS A 519 -9.97 4.11 0.95
C HIS A 519 -9.51 3.70 2.34
N SER A 520 -8.24 3.31 2.48
CA SER A 520 -7.65 2.92 3.76
C SER A 520 -7.64 4.08 4.75
N ARG A 521 -7.33 5.30 4.30
CA ARG A 521 -7.43 6.51 5.12
C ARG A 521 -8.88 6.82 5.51
N ILE A 522 -9.85 6.65 4.61
CA ILE A 522 -11.28 6.83 4.93
C ILE A 522 -11.69 5.82 6.01
N ARG A 523 -11.47 4.52 5.80
CA ARG A 523 -11.76 3.46 6.79
C ARG A 523 -11.15 3.74 8.15
N ALA A 524 -9.88 4.17 8.18
CA ALA A 524 -9.18 4.46 9.44
C ALA A 524 -9.70 5.70 10.20
N ASN A 525 -10.53 6.53 9.56
CA ASN A 525 -11.04 7.79 10.12
C ASN A 525 -12.58 7.86 10.10
N THR A 526 -13.27 6.75 9.85
CA THR A 526 -14.74 6.67 9.86
C THR A 526 -15.23 5.54 10.75
N SER A 527 -16.36 5.78 11.42
CA SER A 527 -17.06 4.75 12.19
C SER A 527 -17.59 3.63 11.32
N PRO A 528 -17.64 2.38 11.85
CA PRO A 528 -18.47 1.32 11.30
C PRO A 528 -19.92 1.75 11.04
N ASN A 529 -20.46 2.61 11.91
CA ASN A 529 -21.86 3.05 11.86
C ASN A 529 -22.04 4.41 11.16
N ALA A 530 -21.01 4.94 10.50
CA ALA A 530 -21.07 6.28 9.90
C ALA A 530 -22.14 6.36 8.79
N THR A 531 -22.88 7.48 8.73
CA THR A 531 -23.82 7.75 7.63
C THR A 531 -23.05 8.05 6.34
N ALA A 532 -23.68 7.86 5.18
CA ALA A 532 -23.03 8.13 3.90
C ALA A 532 -22.54 9.59 3.80
N GLU A 533 -23.35 10.52 4.27
CA GLU A 533 -23.00 11.94 4.33
C GLU A 533 -21.76 12.19 5.21
N ASN A 534 -21.62 11.49 6.34
CA ASN A 534 -20.45 11.64 7.21
C ASN A 534 -19.19 11.05 6.58
N ILE A 535 -19.30 9.89 5.90
CA ILE A 535 -18.18 9.30 5.16
C ILE A 535 -17.72 10.25 4.05
N ILE A 536 -18.65 10.81 3.27
CA ILE A 536 -18.34 11.81 2.23
C ILE A 536 -17.67 13.05 2.81
N LYS A 537 -18.19 13.59 3.91
CA LYS A 537 -17.58 14.74 4.62
C LYS A 537 -16.14 14.42 5.04
N GLN A 538 -15.92 13.24 5.61
CA GLN A 538 -14.61 12.84 6.09
C GLN A 538 -13.62 12.60 4.94
N ALA A 539 -14.08 12.05 3.81
CA ALA A 539 -13.26 11.89 2.62
C ALA A 539 -12.71 13.24 2.12
N TYR A 540 -13.54 14.29 2.07
CA TYR A 540 -13.08 15.64 1.70
C TYR A 540 -12.09 16.23 2.71
N VAL A 541 -12.31 16.01 4.02
CA VAL A 541 -11.36 16.46 5.05
C VAL A 541 -10.00 15.76 4.87
N ILE A 542 -9.98 14.44 4.65
CA ILE A 542 -8.75 13.66 4.45
C ILE A 542 -8.00 14.09 3.19
N ALA A 543 -8.73 14.46 2.12
CA ALA A 543 -8.16 14.89 0.87
C ALA A 543 -7.57 16.31 0.93
N ASP A 544 -8.24 17.23 1.62
CA ASP A 544 -7.88 18.65 1.60
C ASP A 544 -7.09 19.15 2.80
N HIS A 545 -7.07 18.39 3.89
CA HIS A 545 -6.39 18.74 5.13
C HIS A 545 -5.32 17.73 5.45
N ASP A 546 -4.07 18.21 5.57
CA ASP A 546 -2.93 17.39 5.96
C ASP A 546 -3.07 16.98 7.43
N PRO A 547 -3.03 15.69 7.78
CA PRO A 547 -3.16 15.22 9.16
C PRO A 547 -1.86 15.46 9.97
N ILE A 548 -1.31 16.68 9.93
CA ILE A 548 -0.03 17.09 10.53
C ILE A 548 0.10 16.63 11.98
N PHE A 549 -0.99 16.70 12.75
CA PHE A 549 -1.01 16.23 14.13
C PHE A 549 -0.84 14.71 14.24
N LYS A 550 -1.59 13.93 13.47
CA LYS A 550 -1.50 12.46 13.46
C LYS A 550 -0.09 12.05 13.06
N ASP A 551 0.45 12.61 11.98
CA ASP A 551 1.75 12.21 11.42
C ASP A 551 2.91 12.60 12.34
N THR A 552 2.78 13.71 13.08
CA THR A 552 3.81 14.11 14.05
C THR A 552 3.87 13.19 15.26
N TYR A 553 2.72 12.78 15.81
CA TYR A 553 2.62 12.11 17.11
C TYR A 553 2.33 10.60 17.05
N ARG A 554 1.96 10.06 15.89
CA ARG A 554 1.77 8.62 15.70
C ARG A 554 3.13 7.92 15.67
N LYS A 555 3.21 6.75 16.31
CA LYS A 555 4.37 5.87 16.18
C LYS A 555 4.32 5.17 14.84
N THR A 556 5.43 5.19 14.11
CA THR A 556 5.63 4.29 12.97
C THR A 556 6.04 2.91 13.47
N HIS A 557 5.72 1.89 12.69
CA HIS A 557 6.18 0.53 12.91
C HIS A 557 6.95 0.02 11.70
N HIS A 558 7.89 -0.87 11.97
CA HIS A 558 8.73 -1.52 10.98
C HIS A 558 8.09 -2.82 10.50
N TYR A 559 8.53 -3.29 9.33
CA TYR A 559 8.15 -4.61 8.85
C TYR A 559 8.53 -5.71 9.89
N PRO A 560 7.71 -6.75 10.11
CA PRO A 560 7.93 -7.71 11.20
C PRO A 560 9.26 -8.48 11.12
N TYR A 561 9.82 -8.65 9.90
CA TYR A 561 11.04 -9.41 9.69
C TYR A 561 12.22 -8.50 9.33
N SER A 562 13.30 -8.62 10.08
CA SER A 562 14.58 -7.99 9.74
C SER A 562 15.27 -8.74 8.60
N LEU A 563 16.20 -8.09 7.89
CA LEU A 563 16.98 -8.72 6.84
C LEU A 563 17.75 -9.99 7.29
N PRO A 564 18.40 -10.01 8.48
CA PRO A 564 18.99 -11.25 9.00
C PRO A 564 17.97 -12.39 9.19
N MET A 565 16.77 -12.08 9.69
CA MET A 565 15.71 -13.07 9.86
C MET A 565 15.20 -13.59 8.50
N LEU A 566 15.07 -12.71 7.49
CA LEU A 566 14.70 -13.13 6.13
C LEU A 566 15.76 -14.07 5.52
N ASN A 567 17.06 -13.79 5.73
CA ASN A 567 18.14 -14.67 5.29
C ASN A 567 18.07 -16.05 5.96
N PHE A 568 17.83 -16.08 7.27
CA PHE A 568 17.65 -17.31 8.04
C PHE A 568 16.44 -18.13 7.54
N LEU A 569 15.31 -17.48 7.31
CA LEU A 569 14.11 -18.13 6.77
C LEU A 569 14.35 -18.66 5.35
N SER A 570 15.10 -17.91 4.54
CA SER A 570 15.48 -18.35 3.19
C SER A 570 16.37 -19.60 3.22
N ASP A 571 17.32 -19.72 4.16
CA ASP A 571 18.12 -20.95 4.31
C ASP A 571 17.26 -22.16 4.69
N LYS A 572 16.28 -21.97 5.59
CA LYS A 572 15.29 -23.02 5.91
C LYS A 572 14.46 -23.41 4.69
N THR A 573 14.06 -22.45 3.87
CA THR A 573 13.33 -22.73 2.62
C THR A 573 14.20 -23.51 1.64
N SER A 574 15.49 -23.21 1.51
CA SER A 574 16.41 -24.00 0.70
C SER A 574 16.50 -25.45 1.17
N LEU A 575 16.55 -25.69 2.49
CA LEU A 575 16.50 -27.05 3.05
C LEU A 575 15.21 -27.80 2.71
N PHE A 576 14.06 -27.11 2.80
CA PHE A 576 12.77 -27.67 2.37
C PHE A 576 12.81 -28.08 0.89
N LEU A 577 13.27 -27.18 0.03
CA LEU A 577 13.33 -27.42 -1.42
C LEU A 577 14.26 -28.60 -1.74
N LEU A 578 15.43 -28.70 -1.11
CA LEU A 578 16.34 -29.84 -1.29
C LEU A 578 15.71 -31.16 -0.88
N ASN A 579 15.03 -31.22 0.28
CA ASN A 579 14.31 -32.41 0.70
C ASN A 579 13.20 -32.77 -0.31
N TYR A 580 12.47 -31.78 -0.79
CA TYR A 580 11.41 -31.99 -1.77
C TYR A 580 11.95 -32.48 -3.12
N PHE A 581 13.04 -31.89 -3.64
CA PHE A 581 13.70 -32.37 -4.86
C PHE A 581 14.33 -33.76 -4.70
N CYS A 582 14.87 -34.09 -3.53
CA CYS A 582 15.34 -35.44 -3.23
C CYS A 582 14.18 -36.46 -3.33
N LYS A 583 12.99 -36.14 -2.80
CA LYS A 583 11.80 -36.99 -2.96
C LYS A 583 11.40 -37.14 -4.43
N ILE A 584 11.38 -36.04 -5.19
CA ILE A 584 11.09 -36.05 -6.63
C ILE A 584 12.09 -36.94 -7.36
N PHE A 585 13.38 -36.87 -7.03
CA PHE A 585 14.42 -37.69 -7.64
C PHE A 585 14.15 -39.19 -7.47
N HIS A 586 13.85 -39.63 -6.24
CA HIS A 586 13.51 -41.03 -5.95
C HIS A 586 12.16 -41.48 -6.51
N ASN A 587 11.28 -40.54 -6.85
CA ASN A 587 9.94 -40.78 -7.39
C ASN A 587 9.78 -40.42 -8.87
N GLN A 588 10.89 -40.24 -9.61
CA GLN A 588 10.85 -39.92 -11.02
C GLN A 588 9.98 -40.90 -11.82
N ASN A 589 9.15 -40.36 -12.69
CA ASN A 589 8.24 -41.07 -13.58
C ASN A 589 7.16 -41.90 -12.85
N LYS A 590 6.92 -41.67 -11.54
CA LYS A 590 5.84 -42.32 -10.78
C LYS A 590 4.53 -41.53 -10.75
N CYS A 591 4.49 -40.33 -11.33
CA CYS A 591 3.26 -39.53 -11.43
C CYS A 591 2.20 -40.23 -12.29
N ILE A 592 0.95 -40.24 -11.83
CA ILE A 592 -0.13 -40.99 -12.48
C ILE A 592 -1.00 -40.03 -13.30
N PRO A 593 -1.18 -40.24 -14.62
CA PRO A 593 -2.06 -39.42 -15.44
C PRO A 593 -3.54 -39.64 -15.10
N ILE A 594 -4.31 -38.56 -15.03
CA ILE A 594 -5.74 -38.55 -14.71
C ILE A 594 -6.53 -38.24 -15.99
N TYR A 595 -7.51 -39.06 -16.33
CA TYR A 595 -8.33 -38.93 -17.55
C TYR A 595 -9.81 -38.72 -17.23
N ASN A 596 -10.53 -38.03 -18.13
CA ASN A 596 -12.00 -37.94 -18.06
C ASN A 596 -12.67 -39.23 -18.57
N ASN A 597 -13.76 -39.65 -17.91
CA ASN A 597 -14.56 -40.82 -18.26
C ASN A 597 -15.59 -40.59 -19.40
N LYS A 598 -15.25 -39.80 -20.42
CA LYS A 598 -16.10 -39.64 -21.63
C LYS A 598 -15.59 -40.54 -22.77
N LYS A 599 -16.40 -40.74 -23.82
CA LYS A 599 -16.12 -41.62 -25.00
C LYS A 599 -14.72 -41.42 -25.65
N ARG A 600 -14.01 -40.32 -25.36
CA ARG A 600 -12.59 -40.10 -25.64
C ARG A 600 -11.85 -39.86 -24.31
N LYS A 601 -10.79 -40.64 -24.03
CA LYS A 601 -9.89 -40.43 -22.88
C LYS A 601 -9.09 -39.13 -23.08
N ILE A 602 -9.58 -38.03 -22.51
CA ILE A 602 -8.89 -36.73 -22.53
C ILE A 602 -8.14 -36.58 -21.21
N LEU A 603 -6.84 -36.27 -21.28
CA LEU A 603 -6.00 -36.00 -20.12
C LEU A 603 -6.52 -34.76 -19.39
N LYS A 604 -6.72 -34.87 -18.07
CA LYS A 604 -7.23 -33.80 -17.20
C LYS A 604 -6.16 -33.26 -16.25
N GLY A 605 -5.17 -34.08 -15.91
CA GLY A 605 -4.18 -33.75 -14.88
C GLY A 605 -3.29 -34.92 -14.51
N TYR A 606 -2.57 -34.79 -13.40
CA TYR A 606 -1.71 -35.83 -12.85
C TYR A 606 -1.87 -35.90 -11.33
N LYS A 607 -1.69 -37.10 -10.77
CA LYS A 607 -1.40 -37.29 -9.36
C LYS A 607 0.10 -37.27 -9.18
N LEU A 608 0.61 -36.24 -8.49
CA LEU A 608 2.03 -36.07 -8.20
C LEU A 608 2.48 -37.07 -7.14
N ALA A 609 3.64 -37.69 -7.34
CA ALA A 609 4.13 -38.79 -6.52
C ALA A 609 4.74 -38.31 -5.20
N SER A 610 5.38 -37.14 -5.18
CA SER A 610 6.07 -36.60 -4.01
C SER A 610 5.19 -35.62 -3.22
N LEU A 611 4.36 -34.83 -3.91
CA LEU A 611 3.34 -33.98 -3.29
C LEU A 611 2.12 -34.77 -2.80
N GLU A 612 1.88 -35.95 -3.37
CA GLU A 612 0.72 -36.82 -3.09
C GLU A 612 -0.64 -36.15 -3.35
N LYS A 613 -0.69 -35.18 -4.28
CA LYS A 613 -1.89 -34.43 -4.65
C LYS A 613 -2.24 -34.60 -6.13
N GLU A 614 -3.53 -34.54 -6.43
CA GLU A 614 -4.03 -34.44 -7.80
C GLU A 614 -4.02 -32.98 -8.24
N ILE A 615 -3.40 -32.71 -9.40
CA ILE A 615 -3.33 -31.38 -9.99
C ILE A 615 -3.90 -31.39 -11.40
N GLY A 616 -4.56 -30.30 -11.79
CA GLY A 616 -5.06 -30.11 -13.15
C GLY A 616 -3.98 -29.60 -14.10
N LEU A 617 -4.22 -29.65 -15.41
CA LEU A 617 -3.27 -29.17 -16.44
C LEU A 617 -2.82 -27.70 -16.26
N ARG A 618 -3.62 -26.87 -15.57
CA ARG A 618 -3.28 -25.47 -15.26
C ARG A 618 -2.08 -25.31 -14.30
N HIS A 619 -1.70 -26.37 -13.59
CA HIS A 619 -0.56 -26.41 -12.68
C HIS A 619 0.71 -26.94 -13.38
N LEU A 620 0.62 -27.27 -14.66
CA LEU A 620 1.71 -27.86 -15.42
C LEU A 620 2.29 -26.81 -16.38
N PRO A 621 3.55 -26.98 -16.79
CA PRO A 621 4.14 -26.18 -17.85
C PRO A 621 3.27 -26.18 -19.11
N THR A 622 3.36 -25.09 -19.88
CA THR A 622 2.50 -24.86 -21.05
C THR A 622 2.44 -26.05 -22.01
N ALA A 623 3.54 -26.81 -22.19
CA ALA A 623 3.57 -27.95 -23.11
C ALA A 623 2.47 -29.00 -22.85
N TYR A 624 2.07 -29.21 -21.59
CA TYR A 624 1.04 -30.18 -21.21
C TYR A 624 -0.38 -29.76 -21.63
N SER A 625 -0.58 -28.47 -21.93
CA SER A 625 -1.84 -27.93 -22.45
C SER A 625 -1.88 -27.85 -23.99
N THR A 626 -0.77 -28.17 -24.67
CA THR A 626 -0.72 -28.14 -26.13
C THR A 626 -1.33 -29.39 -26.74
N SER A 627 -1.52 -29.38 -28.07
CA SER A 627 -2.03 -30.54 -28.82
C SER A 627 -1.12 -31.77 -28.75
N ARG A 628 0.16 -31.60 -28.37
CA ARG A 628 1.14 -32.69 -28.20
C ARG A 628 1.85 -32.55 -26.86
N PRO A 629 1.41 -33.23 -25.79
CA PRO A 629 2.10 -33.22 -24.51
C PRO A 629 3.54 -33.77 -24.59
N PRO A 630 4.45 -33.38 -23.68
CA PRO A 630 5.82 -33.87 -23.65
C PRO A 630 5.91 -35.40 -23.54
N GLN A 631 6.79 -36.00 -24.35
CA GLN A 631 7.09 -37.43 -24.33
C GLN A 631 8.36 -37.68 -23.51
N LEU A 632 8.26 -38.54 -22.49
CA LEU A 632 9.37 -38.88 -21.59
C LEU A 632 10.56 -39.46 -22.38
N GLY A 633 11.76 -38.91 -22.18
CA GLY A 633 13.00 -39.39 -22.78
C GLY A 633 13.14 -39.19 -24.30
N LEU A 634 12.15 -38.62 -24.98
CA LEU A 634 12.11 -38.47 -26.45
C LEU A 634 12.15 -37.01 -26.88
N CYS A 635 12.55 -36.77 -28.12
CA CYS A 635 12.37 -35.49 -28.81
C CYS A 635 10.91 -35.35 -29.25
N ASP A 636 10.26 -34.24 -28.88
CA ASP A 636 8.86 -33.98 -29.18
C ASP A 636 8.62 -33.59 -30.65
N ASN A 637 9.67 -33.46 -31.46
CA ASN A 637 9.56 -33.34 -32.91
C ASN A 637 9.63 -34.71 -33.59
N CYS A 638 10.82 -35.35 -33.57
CA CYS A 638 11.12 -36.55 -34.34
C CYS A 638 10.83 -37.88 -33.61
N GLY A 639 10.56 -37.86 -32.30
CA GLY A 639 10.29 -39.07 -31.50
C GLY A 639 11.51 -39.92 -31.15
N LEU A 640 12.73 -39.48 -31.49
CA LEU A 640 13.97 -40.19 -31.13
C LEU A 640 14.48 -39.78 -29.74
N GLN A 641 15.33 -40.61 -29.13
CA GLN A 641 15.85 -40.37 -27.78
C GLN A 641 16.67 -39.08 -27.66
N ILE A 642 16.62 -38.47 -26.47
CA ILE A 642 17.43 -37.32 -26.01
C ILE A 642 17.08 -36.01 -26.72
N GLY A 643 16.24 -35.20 -26.08
CA GLY A 643 16.08 -33.78 -26.42
C GLY A 643 16.41 -32.90 -25.22
N VAL A 644 17.00 -31.72 -25.46
CA VAL A 644 17.15 -30.67 -24.46
C VAL A 644 15.77 -30.13 -24.13
N VAL A 645 15.40 -30.10 -22.85
CA VAL A 645 14.09 -29.67 -22.37
C VAL A 645 14.05 -28.15 -22.26
N LEU A 646 13.09 -27.53 -22.95
CA LEU A 646 12.79 -26.10 -22.90
C LEU A 646 11.98 -25.75 -21.63
N ALA A 647 11.87 -24.47 -21.31
CA ALA A 647 11.10 -23.98 -20.17
C ALA A 647 9.62 -24.44 -20.21
N CYS A 648 9.05 -24.56 -21.42
CA CYS A 648 7.67 -25.03 -21.58
C CYS A 648 7.46 -26.51 -21.26
N GLY A 649 8.53 -27.32 -21.13
CA GLY A 649 8.50 -28.76 -20.85
C GLY A 649 8.71 -29.66 -22.08
N HIS A 650 8.61 -29.13 -23.30
CA HIS A 650 8.97 -29.88 -24.51
C HIS A 650 10.48 -30.05 -24.62
N GLY A 651 10.93 -31.18 -25.15
CA GLY A 651 12.32 -31.48 -25.42
C GLY A 651 12.60 -31.66 -26.92
N TYR A 652 13.68 -31.06 -27.40
CA TYR A 652 14.07 -31.10 -28.80
C TYR A 652 15.54 -31.49 -28.98
N HIS A 653 15.87 -32.21 -30.06
CA HIS A 653 17.25 -32.23 -30.54
C HIS A 653 17.65 -30.84 -31.01
N PRO A 654 18.92 -30.43 -30.90
CA PRO A 654 19.40 -29.17 -31.47
C PRO A 654 19.03 -28.98 -32.94
N VAL A 655 19.10 -30.05 -33.75
CA VAL A 655 18.71 -30.04 -35.17
C VAL A 655 17.19 -30.03 -35.41
N CYS A 656 16.40 -30.47 -34.43
CA CYS A 656 14.95 -30.46 -34.49
C CYS A 656 14.33 -29.15 -33.98
N TYR A 657 15.12 -28.34 -33.28
CA TYR A 657 14.66 -27.08 -32.70
C TYR A 657 14.76 -25.95 -33.73
N SER A 658 13.61 -25.52 -34.25
CA SER A 658 13.51 -24.45 -35.25
C SER A 658 13.50 -23.04 -34.63
N ARG A 659 14.32 -22.84 -33.58
CA ARG A 659 14.41 -21.61 -32.77
C ARG A 659 13.14 -21.21 -32.01
N ARG A 660 12.12 -22.08 -31.99
CA ARG A 660 10.88 -21.90 -31.23
C ARG A 660 10.13 -23.21 -31.01
N CYS A 661 9.41 -23.33 -29.90
CA CYS A 661 8.47 -24.43 -29.72
C CYS A 661 7.20 -24.22 -30.58
N ILE A 662 7.08 -25.01 -31.66
CA ILE A 662 5.93 -24.93 -32.59
C ILE A 662 4.58 -25.25 -31.93
N TYR A 663 4.57 -26.10 -30.89
CA TYR A 663 3.34 -26.51 -30.22
C TYR A 663 2.82 -25.42 -29.30
N CYS A 664 3.70 -24.78 -28.53
CA CYS A 664 3.38 -23.62 -27.71
C CYS A 664 2.97 -22.43 -28.58
N GLU A 665 3.66 -22.17 -29.69
CA GLU A 665 3.28 -21.10 -30.62
C GLU A 665 1.85 -21.26 -31.12
N ASN A 666 1.48 -22.45 -31.59
CA ASN A 666 0.13 -22.71 -32.07
C ASN A 666 -0.91 -22.60 -30.94
N PHE A 667 -0.57 -23.08 -29.75
CA PHE A 667 -1.42 -22.95 -28.57
C PHE A 667 -1.70 -21.48 -28.23
N TYR A 668 -0.67 -20.63 -28.17
CA TYR A 668 -0.85 -19.21 -27.90
C TYR A 668 -1.62 -18.48 -29.00
N LYS A 669 -1.36 -18.77 -30.28
CA LYS A 669 -2.14 -18.18 -31.39
C LYS A 669 -3.62 -18.50 -31.25
N ASN A 670 -3.96 -19.78 -31.04
CA ASN A 670 -5.35 -20.20 -30.90
C ASN A 670 -6.00 -19.51 -29.69
N GLY A 671 -5.31 -19.50 -28.53
CA GLY A 671 -5.77 -18.80 -27.34
C GLY A 671 -5.99 -17.30 -27.55
N ILE A 672 -5.12 -16.62 -28.32
CA ILE A 672 -5.31 -15.20 -28.68
C ILE A 672 -6.60 -15.01 -29.48
N PHE A 673 -6.83 -15.83 -30.52
CA PHE A 673 -8.05 -15.72 -31.31
C PHE A 673 -9.30 -16.01 -30.48
N GLU A 674 -9.28 -17.06 -29.64
CA GLU A 674 -10.39 -17.42 -28.75
C GLU A 674 -10.71 -16.29 -27.76
N ASN A 675 -9.69 -15.75 -27.09
CA ASN A 675 -9.84 -14.70 -26.09
C ASN A 675 -10.28 -13.37 -26.71
N VAL A 676 -9.71 -12.96 -27.86
CA VAL A 676 -10.13 -11.74 -28.57
C VAL A 676 -11.58 -11.86 -29.03
N ASN A 677 -11.97 -13.00 -29.61
CA ASN A 677 -13.36 -13.21 -30.03
C ASN A 677 -14.33 -13.20 -28.85
N SER A 678 -13.94 -13.78 -27.72
CA SER A 678 -14.76 -13.75 -26.49
C SER A 678 -14.88 -12.33 -25.94
N PHE A 679 -13.77 -11.59 -25.90
CA PHE A 679 -13.74 -10.20 -25.48
C PHE A 679 -14.64 -9.32 -26.35
N LEU A 680 -14.48 -9.34 -27.67
CA LEU A 680 -15.30 -8.55 -28.60
C LEU A 680 -16.80 -8.88 -28.48
N LYS A 681 -17.17 -10.16 -28.32
CA LYS A 681 -18.57 -10.56 -28.06
C LYS A 681 -19.10 -9.93 -26.78
N ARG A 682 -18.29 -9.85 -25.72
CA ARG A 682 -18.68 -9.20 -24.45
C ARG A 682 -18.83 -7.69 -24.62
N MET A 683 -17.98 -7.06 -25.43
CA MET A 683 -18.06 -5.62 -25.75
C MET A 683 -19.33 -5.27 -26.53
N GLU A 684 -19.65 -6.05 -27.57
CA GLU A 684 -20.75 -5.73 -28.49
C GLU A 684 -22.12 -6.20 -28.01
N LYS A 685 -22.17 -7.35 -27.31
CA LYS A 685 -23.41 -8.09 -27.01
C LYS A 685 -23.53 -8.54 -25.56
N GLY A 686 -22.55 -8.25 -24.70
CA GLY A 686 -22.60 -8.59 -23.28
C GLY A 686 -23.68 -7.78 -22.56
N ALA A 687 -24.11 -8.23 -21.38
CA ALA A 687 -24.96 -7.43 -20.51
C ALA A 687 -24.24 -6.14 -20.05
N ASP A 688 -25.00 -5.09 -19.75
CA ASP A 688 -24.49 -3.85 -19.16
C ASP A 688 -24.42 -3.90 -17.64
N LEU A 689 -24.56 -5.09 -17.05
CA LEU A 689 -24.62 -5.36 -15.62
C LEU A 689 -23.66 -6.50 -15.30
N LEU A 690 -23.05 -6.46 -14.11
CA LEU A 690 -22.41 -7.63 -13.53
C LEU A 690 -23.44 -8.73 -13.26
N THR A 691 -23.07 -9.97 -13.53
CA THR A 691 -23.85 -11.14 -13.10
C THR A 691 -23.35 -11.60 -11.72
N ASN A 692 -24.11 -12.45 -11.01
CA ASN A 692 -23.64 -13.03 -9.74
C ASN A 692 -22.34 -13.83 -9.90
N ASP A 693 -22.05 -14.33 -11.12
CA ASP A 693 -20.77 -14.99 -11.42
C ASP A 693 -19.60 -13.99 -11.56
N ASP A 694 -19.89 -12.69 -11.66
CA ASP A 694 -18.91 -11.60 -11.72
C ASP A 694 -18.65 -10.93 -10.34
N LEU A 695 -19.36 -11.35 -9.28
CA LEU A 695 -19.23 -10.83 -7.91
C LEU A 695 -18.43 -11.85 -7.05
N ASP A 696 -17.21 -11.51 -6.66
CA ASP A 696 -16.40 -12.33 -5.75
C ASP A 696 -16.92 -12.17 -4.31
N ASP A 697 -17.92 -12.98 -3.93
CA ASP A 697 -18.60 -12.90 -2.64
C ASP A 697 -17.97 -13.79 -1.54
N ASP A 698 -16.64 -13.93 -1.55
CA ASP A 698 -15.91 -14.79 -0.61
C ASP A 698 -14.94 -13.97 0.27
N ASN A 699 -15.48 -13.00 1.03
CA ASN A 699 -14.76 -12.30 2.10
C ASN A 699 -14.94 -13.03 3.45
N GLU A 700 -14.40 -14.24 3.56
CA GLU A 700 -14.01 -14.80 4.85
C GLU A 700 -12.54 -14.47 5.10
N GLU A 701 -12.27 -13.29 5.66
CA GLU A 701 -10.95 -12.99 6.22
C GLU A 701 -10.77 -13.83 7.51
N GLU A 702 -10.06 -14.97 7.42
CA GLU A 702 -9.55 -15.63 8.62
C GLU A 702 -8.49 -14.71 9.28
N GLU A 703 -8.66 -14.39 10.57
CA GLU A 703 -7.65 -13.68 11.36
C GLU A 703 -6.39 -14.54 11.50
N GLU A 704 -5.34 -14.22 10.73
CA GLU A 704 -3.99 -14.76 10.96
C GLU A 704 -3.32 -14.03 12.15
N GLU A 705 -2.93 -14.78 13.18
CA GLU A 705 -2.07 -14.28 14.28
C GLU A 705 -0.68 -13.89 13.75
N SER A 706 -0.22 -12.70 14.14
CA SER A 706 1.07 -12.12 13.71
C SER A 706 2.28 -12.56 14.55
N ASP A 707 2.07 -13.24 15.68
CA ASP A 707 3.16 -13.61 16.60
C ASP A 707 3.70 -15.02 16.30
N GLU A 708 4.65 -15.07 15.36
CA GLU A 708 5.47 -16.24 15.09
C GLU A 708 6.81 -16.10 15.82
N THR A 709 6.88 -16.63 17.04
CA THR A 709 8.15 -16.80 17.75
C THR A 709 8.97 -17.91 17.06
N ILE A 710 9.95 -17.50 16.26
CA ILE A 710 10.89 -18.40 15.61
C ILE A 710 12.03 -18.70 16.60
N SER A 711 12.22 -19.97 16.96
CA SER A 711 13.36 -20.40 17.78
C SER A 711 14.64 -20.44 16.93
N GLU A 712 15.53 -19.46 17.12
CA GLU A 712 16.86 -19.35 16.50
C GLU A 712 17.89 -20.24 17.23
N GLN A 713 17.65 -21.54 17.33
CA GLN A 713 18.53 -22.45 18.09
C GLN A 713 19.40 -23.39 17.22
N ALA A 714 19.20 -23.44 15.91
CA ALA A 714 19.94 -24.34 15.01
C ALA A 714 20.80 -23.58 13.99
N ASP A 715 22.02 -24.07 13.72
CA ASP A 715 22.88 -23.59 12.63
C ASP A 715 22.37 -24.11 11.29
N VAL A 716 21.31 -23.47 10.80
CA VAL A 716 20.62 -23.82 9.54
C VAL A 716 21.56 -23.69 8.35
N SER A 717 22.48 -22.72 8.36
CA SER A 717 23.42 -22.51 7.28
C SER A 717 24.42 -23.67 7.15
N ALA A 718 24.92 -24.22 8.26
CA ALA A 718 25.75 -25.43 8.24
C ALA A 718 24.96 -26.66 7.75
N MET A 719 23.70 -26.81 8.19
CA MET A 719 22.81 -27.88 7.70
C MET A 719 22.57 -27.78 6.19
N LEU A 720 22.40 -26.56 5.67
CA LEU A 720 22.21 -26.31 4.25
C LEU A 720 23.46 -26.69 3.45
N ALA A 721 24.65 -26.31 3.90
CA ALA A 721 25.90 -26.69 3.25
C ALA A 721 26.09 -28.22 3.17
N ALA A 722 25.74 -28.93 4.25
CA ALA A 722 25.74 -30.39 4.28
C ALA A 722 24.72 -30.98 3.30
N ALA A 723 23.47 -30.48 3.31
CA ALA A 723 22.41 -30.95 2.42
C ALA A 723 22.73 -30.70 0.93
N ILE A 724 23.41 -29.61 0.60
CA ILE A 724 23.91 -29.34 -0.76
C ILE A 724 24.97 -30.38 -1.16
N SER A 725 25.88 -30.70 -0.25
CA SER A 725 26.92 -31.71 -0.49
C SER A 725 26.31 -33.10 -0.73
N ASP A 726 25.19 -33.38 -0.05
CA ASP A 726 24.47 -34.66 -0.14
C ASP A 726 23.74 -34.88 -1.48
N ILE A 727 23.56 -33.83 -2.31
CA ILE A 727 22.97 -33.95 -3.65
C ILE A 727 23.73 -34.96 -4.52
N ASN A 728 25.03 -35.09 -4.31
CA ASN A 728 25.86 -36.06 -5.02
C ASN A 728 25.36 -37.50 -4.83
N TYR A 729 24.73 -37.80 -3.70
CA TYR A 729 24.23 -39.14 -3.36
C TYR A 729 22.78 -39.41 -3.79
N TRP A 730 22.08 -38.45 -4.42
CA TRP A 730 20.70 -38.72 -4.88
C TRP A 730 20.66 -39.78 -5.99
#